data_AF-A0A369V048-F1
#
_entry.id   AF-A0A369V048-F1
#
_cell.length_a   1.000
_cell.length_b   1.000
_cell.length_c   1.000
_cell.angle_alpha   90.00
_cell.angle_beta   90.00
_cell.angle_gamma   90.00
#
_symmetry.space_group_name_H-M   'P 1'
#
loop_
_entity.id
_entity.type
_entity.pdbx_description
1 polymer ?
#
loop_
_entity_poly.entity_id
_entity_poly.type
_entity_poly.pdbx_seq_one_letter_code
_entity_poly.pdbx_strand_id
1 'polypeptide(L)'
;MKSVAQRVAPGSWGAHRSIGAAVRDARPGSVITVQAGTYTENLVLDKDIVLVAKGVVRIVAPRGPAVVVHGGRGELRGFILASPAPREAAVLLRGGEPVLRDCEITGGRVEVAAAAAPLLSGCSVRQAEGAAVRLTGTSRTTLEALTVAGCAGDGLLVEDEAATDVTDALVDGVTGCGVVVTTGAHATLRRCEIRGSGEAGVLVDGRASASLDECRVHETTGQGVWVRETAGRSPGPKSSPPRDPGPLGDDSGAGAVAASAVTGGSPAGGTQGVRLRDCEIFRTGRSGVLVEDGSAIALDSCHVHHTSGVAVLITGEAVADLVSVRAVDCADTALVVSGTGNVVARDTTFARAGANGLYAKDEAEVSLTGCTVRETAYTTVHLGGSARVTAQDCVIGGTPEYGIRVTERAELTALRCEVTEVQLTGVSVESGDAALRACRIEGGHEGVRLVTTHRPLLVDCTVDSLGETGVRVGRDTGARLENLTITGSSTGLLLEEDSLVSVEGGEVRESRGSGVVVYAGARPTVHGLTVASAAKNALYVGDGGEGRYVDCHFTKSRFPAVYAGARSRVVLRRCVVDGTDTDLLRDDTAEVYAQDCHVEDVAEPVLPAMPAPGARDGSPRAPAVLGTAGPTGAAGAGSDQREPDDSEAAAAKLEKLRSELERLVGLDSVKREVVTLTKLMQMVKVRQDAGLAPPPLSRHLVLAGNPGTGKTTVARLYGGFLAALGLLSRGHLVEADRGDLVGEYVGHTAPKTTAVFRRALGGVLFIDEAYSLVPQGQFTDFGSEAIATLVKLMEDHRDEVVVIVAGYPSEMNRLLESNAGLASRFTRTLYFDDYSSPELVRIVEHQAASYQYTFAPQTTVALHDYFESLPRGEHFGNGRSARQVFQRMTERHAQRVAELGLSTVDLVASDEELLTTLLPVDLPPGDVS
;
A
#
# COMPACT_ATOMS: atom_id res chain seq x y z
N MET A 1 65.45 11.44 46.29
CA MET A 1 66.00 10.13 45.86
C MET A 1 66.04 10.11 44.34
N LYS A 2 67.22 9.97 43.71
CA LYS A 2 67.37 10.07 42.25
C LYS A 2 66.71 8.87 41.56
N SER A 3 65.74 9.09 40.67
CA SER A 3 65.23 8.06 39.77
C SER A 3 66.37 7.63 38.85
N VAL A 4 66.92 6.43 39.03
CA VAL A 4 67.93 5.88 38.13
C VAL A 4 67.21 5.47 36.85
N ALA A 5 67.33 6.28 35.79
CA ALA A 5 66.81 5.94 34.48
C ALA A 5 67.59 4.73 33.94
N GLN A 6 66.98 3.55 33.95
CA GLN A 6 67.57 2.35 33.37
C GLN A 6 67.41 2.38 31.85
N ARG A 7 68.51 2.20 31.11
CA ARG A 7 68.54 2.25 29.64
C ARG A 7 68.65 0.85 29.04
N VAL A 8 67.70 0.48 28.19
CA VAL A 8 67.66 -0.81 27.48
C VAL A 8 68.01 -0.60 26.01
N ALA A 9 68.92 -1.40 25.47
CA ALA A 9 69.30 -1.38 24.06
C ALA A 9 69.57 -2.82 23.56
N PRO A 10 69.27 -3.15 22.29
CA PRO A 10 69.50 -4.51 21.77
C PRO A 10 71.00 -4.84 21.62
N GLY A 11 71.84 -3.81 21.49
CA GLY A 11 73.31 -3.90 21.39
C GLY A 11 74.04 -3.73 22.73
N SER A 12 75.38 -3.74 22.69
CA SER A 12 76.27 -3.77 23.88
C SER A 12 76.37 -2.46 24.69
N TRP A 13 75.61 -1.42 24.36
CA TRP A 13 75.69 -0.08 24.97
C TRP A 13 74.58 0.26 25.99
N GLY A 14 73.68 -0.68 26.31
CA GLY A 14 72.62 -0.53 27.32
C GLY A 14 72.95 -1.23 28.65
N ALA A 15 72.31 -0.81 29.76
CA ALA A 15 72.44 -1.47 31.06
C ALA A 15 71.82 -2.88 31.07
N HIS A 16 70.84 -3.12 30.19
CA HIS A 16 70.22 -4.42 29.97
C HIS A 16 70.04 -4.67 28.46
N ARG A 17 70.12 -5.95 28.06
CA ARG A 17 69.89 -6.42 26.68
C ARG A 17 68.43 -6.76 26.37
N SER A 18 67.60 -6.99 27.38
CA SER A 18 66.17 -7.24 27.24
C SER A 18 65.35 -6.34 28.17
N ILE A 19 64.11 -6.05 27.79
CA ILE A 19 63.19 -5.21 28.55
C ILE A 19 62.78 -5.93 29.84
N GLY A 20 62.49 -7.23 29.78
CA GLY A 20 62.12 -8.03 30.94
C GLY A 20 63.24 -8.18 31.98
N ALA A 21 64.52 -8.07 31.58
CA ALA A 21 65.62 -8.03 32.55
C ALA A 21 65.64 -6.69 33.32
N ALA A 22 65.43 -5.57 32.62
CA ALA A 22 65.36 -4.26 33.24
C ALA A 22 64.16 -4.13 34.19
N VAL A 23 62.99 -4.62 33.78
CA VAL A 23 61.77 -4.63 34.60
C VAL A 23 61.96 -5.43 35.89
N ARG A 24 62.65 -6.58 35.83
CA ARG A 24 62.95 -7.39 37.03
C ARG A 24 63.89 -6.66 38.01
N ASP A 25 64.93 -6.01 37.50
CA ASP A 25 65.92 -5.27 38.31
C ASP A 25 65.38 -3.94 38.86
N ALA A 26 64.44 -3.31 38.15
CA ALA A 26 63.86 -2.04 38.54
C ALA A 26 63.01 -2.12 39.82
N ARG A 27 63.11 -1.06 40.65
CA ARG A 27 62.26 -0.85 41.82
C ARG A 27 60.89 -0.29 41.39
N PRO A 28 59.81 -0.52 42.14
CA PRO A 28 58.53 0.17 41.91
C PRO A 28 58.72 1.70 41.82
N GLY A 29 58.00 2.35 40.90
CA GLY A 29 58.10 3.76 40.54
C GLY A 29 59.24 4.11 39.57
N SER A 30 60.02 3.13 39.08
CA SER A 30 61.13 3.41 38.16
C SER A 30 60.67 3.77 36.75
N VAL A 31 61.44 4.60 36.07
CA VAL A 31 61.26 4.93 34.65
C VAL A 31 62.37 4.24 33.85
N ILE A 32 61.99 3.39 32.90
CA ILE A 32 62.90 2.64 32.03
C ILE A 32 62.76 3.19 30.61
N THR A 33 63.87 3.60 30.03
CA THR A 33 63.91 4.12 28.66
C THR A 33 64.44 3.03 27.71
N VAL A 34 63.65 2.69 26.69
CA VAL A 34 63.97 1.63 25.72
C VAL A 34 64.35 2.26 24.38
N GLN A 35 65.51 1.91 23.84
CA GLN A 35 65.97 2.40 22.54
C GLN A 35 65.31 1.65 21.39
N ALA A 36 65.23 2.29 20.21
CA ALA A 36 64.68 1.69 19.00
C ALA A 36 65.27 0.30 18.69
N GLY A 37 64.42 -0.62 18.28
CA GLY A 37 64.79 -2.00 18.00
C GLY A 37 63.62 -2.98 18.13
N THR A 38 63.86 -4.21 17.67
CA THR A 38 62.92 -5.33 17.83
C THR A 38 63.38 -6.21 18.99
N TYR A 39 62.48 -6.45 19.94
CA TYR A 39 62.68 -7.22 21.15
C TYR A 39 61.78 -8.46 21.10
N THR A 40 62.38 -9.64 20.94
CA THR A 40 61.64 -10.91 20.89
C THR A 40 61.56 -11.51 22.28
N GLU A 41 60.56 -11.09 23.06
CA GLU A 41 60.35 -11.55 24.44
C GLU A 41 58.87 -11.39 24.85
N ASN A 42 58.47 -12.12 25.90
CA ASN A 42 57.21 -11.90 26.60
C ASN A 42 57.45 -10.99 27.79
N LEU A 43 56.79 -9.83 27.81
CA LEU A 43 56.92 -8.86 28.89
C LEU A 43 55.83 -9.08 29.95
N VAL A 44 56.24 -9.29 31.19
CA VAL A 44 55.31 -9.39 32.34
C VAL A 44 55.51 -8.18 33.24
N LEU A 45 54.41 -7.48 33.55
CA LEU A 45 54.38 -6.35 34.48
C LEU A 45 53.53 -6.72 35.71
N ASP A 46 54.16 -6.66 36.88
CA ASP A 46 53.59 -7.02 38.17
C ASP A 46 53.80 -5.95 39.26
N LYS A 47 54.39 -4.80 38.88
CA LYS A 47 54.73 -3.67 39.76
C LYS A 47 54.69 -2.35 39.00
N ASP A 48 54.60 -1.25 39.74
CA ASP A 48 54.49 0.10 39.20
C ASP A 48 55.78 0.50 38.48
N ILE A 49 55.79 0.56 37.16
CA ILE A 49 56.97 0.92 36.35
C ILE A 49 56.49 1.69 35.12
N VAL A 50 57.25 2.71 34.69
CA VAL A 50 57.00 3.44 33.44
C VAL A 50 58.02 3.02 32.39
N LEU A 51 57.56 2.45 31.28
CA LEU A 51 58.35 2.13 30.10
C LEU A 51 58.14 3.21 29.03
N VAL A 52 59.23 3.78 28.53
CA VAL A 52 59.19 4.83 27.50
C VAL A 52 60.03 4.43 26.31
N ALA A 53 59.39 4.27 25.15
CA ALA A 53 60.06 4.05 23.88
C ALA A 53 60.78 5.33 23.40
N LYS A 54 62.01 5.17 22.87
CA LYS A 54 62.76 6.23 22.19
C LYS A 54 62.99 5.79 20.75
N GLY A 55 62.13 6.29 19.85
CA GLY A 55 62.04 5.83 18.47
C GLY A 55 61.13 4.62 18.34
N VAL A 56 61.25 3.88 17.24
CA VAL A 56 60.41 2.71 16.95
C VAL A 56 60.89 1.51 17.77
N VAL A 57 60.13 1.15 18.80
CA VAL A 57 60.40 -0.02 19.65
C VAL A 57 59.30 -1.06 19.43
N ARG A 58 59.69 -2.24 18.97
CA ARG A 58 58.77 -3.34 18.69
C ARG A 58 59.01 -4.51 19.64
N ILE A 59 57.97 -4.94 20.36
CA ILE A 59 57.97 -6.15 21.17
C ILE A 59 57.23 -7.23 20.38
N VAL A 60 57.90 -8.35 20.10
CA VAL A 60 57.33 -9.49 19.37
C VAL A 60 57.30 -10.70 20.27
N ALA A 61 56.11 -11.21 20.57
CA ALA A 61 55.98 -12.40 21.39
C ALA A 61 56.46 -13.65 20.63
N PRO A 62 57.37 -14.48 21.19
CA PRO A 62 57.69 -15.77 20.59
C PRO A 62 56.54 -16.79 20.71
N ARG A 63 55.75 -16.73 21.80
CA ARG A 63 54.51 -17.51 22.03
C ARG A 63 53.60 -16.74 22.99
N GLY A 64 52.28 -16.79 22.81
CA GLY A 64 51.32 -16.11 23.69
C GLY A 64 51.43 -14.58 23.64
N PRO A 65 50.95 -13.85 24.67
CA PRO A 65 50.90 -12.39 24.65
C PRO A 65 52.28 -11.72 24.74
N ALA A 66 52.46 -10.65 23.96
CA ALA A 66 53.66 -9.81 24.00
C ALA A 66 53.78 -9.08 25.34
N VAL A 67 52.64 -8.65 25.90
CA VAL A 67 52.56 -7.99 27.21
C VAL A 67 51.49 -8.64 28.06
N VAL A 68 51.84 -9.01 29.29
CA VAL A 68 50.91 -9.47 30.32
C VAL A 68 51.04 -8.56 31.55
N VAL A 69 49.92 -8.02 32.02
CA VAL A 69 49.86 -7.28 33.29
C VAL A 69 49.07 -8.08 34.31
N HIS A 70 49.71 -8.44 35.43
CA HIS A 70 49.07 -9.15 36.54
C HIS A 70 48.61 -8.22 37.66
N GLY A 71 49.19 -7.02 37.78
CA GLY A 71 48.85 -6.04 38.80
C GLY A 71 49.75 -4.79 38.77
N GLY A 72 49.40 -3.78 39.56
CA GLY A 72 50.11 -2.49 39.62
C GLY A 72 49.69 -1.49 38.53
N ARG A 73 50.39 -0.34 38.50
CA ARG A 73 50.22 0.77 37.55
C ARG A 73 51.32 0.78 36.48
N GLY A 74 51.57 -0.36 35.85
CA GLY A 74 52.53 -0.44 34.75
C GLY A 74 52.12 0.47 33.59
N GLU A 75 53.00 1.38 33.16
CA GLU A 75 52.76 2.30 32.05
C GLU A 75 53.67 2.00 30.86
N LEU A 76 53.11 1.90 29.65
CA LEU A 76 53.86 1.77 28.40
C LEU A 76 53.55 2.96 27.49
N ARG A 77 54.58 3.61 26.96
CA ARG A 77 54.46 4.75 26.04
C ARG A 77 55.19 4.52 24.72
N GLY A 78 54.47 4.57 23.60
CA GLY A 78 55.06 4.59 22.25
C GLY A 78 55.57 3.24 21.73
N PHE A 79 55.01 2.11 22.20
CA PHE A 79 55.47 0.77 21.81
C PHE A 79 54.62 0.17 20.69
N ILE A 80 55.26 -0.60 19.81
CA ILE A 80 54.59 -1.53 18.90
C ILE A 80 54.57 -2.91 19.55
N LEU A 81 53.38 -3.46 19.82
CA LEU A 81 53.16 -4.74 20.48
C LEU A 81 52.60 -5.73 19.45
N ALA A 82 53.40 -6.69 19.03
CA ALA A 82 53.05 -7.62 17.96
C ALA A 82 52.94 -9.07 18.46
N SER A 83 51.87 -9.75 18.04
CA SER A 83 51.70 -11.19 18.19
C SER A 83 51.78 -11.89 16.83
N PRO A 84 52.36 -13.10 16.75
CA PRO A 84 52.33 -13.92 15.54
C PRO A 84 51.00 -14.68 15.36
N ALA A 85 50.11 -14.66 16.36
CA ALA A 85 48.84 -15.38 16.38
C ALA A 85 47.65 -14.39 16.44
N PRO A 86 47.01 -14.08 15.29
CA PRO A 86 45.91 -13.10 15.20
C PRO A 86 44.69 -13.40 16.09
N ARG A 87 44.46 -14.68 16.38
CA ARG A 87 43.39 -15.17 17.27
C ARG A 87 43.75 -15.22 18.75
N GLU A 88 44.96 -14.82 19.13
CA GLU A 88 45.39 -14.78 20.53
C GLU A 88 45.52 -13.32 21.01
N ALA A 89 45.58 -13.13 22.33
CA ALA A 89 45.85 -11.83 22.90
C ALA A 89 47.30 -11.43 22.65
N ALA A 90 47.53 -10.29 22.00
CA ALA A 90 48.83 -9.63 21.94
C ALA A 90 49.13 -8.90 23.25
N VAL A 91 48.08 -8.36 23.89
CA VAL A 91 48.14 -7.69 25.19
C VAL A 91 47.08 -8.29 26.10
N LEU A 92 47.49 -8.74 27.28
CA LEU A 92 46.61 -9.37 28.27
C LEU A 92 46.69 -8.64 29.62
N LEU A 93 45.61 -7.99 30.02
CA LEU A 93 45.51 -7.18 31.23
C LEU A 93 44.57 -7.90 32.22
N ARG A 94 45.13 -8.51 33.28
CA ARG A 94 44.37 -9.32 34.26
C ARG A 94 44.15 -8.65 35.61
N GLY A 95 44.83 -7.54 35.89
CA GLY A 95 44.68 -6.82 37.15
C GLY A 95 45.44 -5.50 37.18
N GLY A 96 45.18 -4.71 38.22
CA GLY A 96 45.78 -3.38 38.39
C GLY A 96 45.15 -2.30 37.50
N GLU A 97 45.86 -1.18 37.39
CA GLU A 97 45.46 0.01 36.64
C GLU A 97 46.56 0.36 35.59
N PRO A 98 46.86 -0.54 34.64
CA PRO A 98 47.92 -0.28 33.68
C PRO A 98 47.52 0.82 32.69
N VAL A 99 48.52 1.54 32.19
CA VAL A 99 48.34 2.66 31.28
C VAL A 99 49.10 2.40 29.98
N LEU A 100 48.40 2.33 28.86
CA LEU A 100 49.02 2.25 27.54
C LEU A 100 48.77 3.58 26.83
N ARG A 101 49.85 4.25 26.40
CA ARG A 101 49.79 5.51 25.65
C ARG A 101 50.50 5.39 24.33
N ASP A 102 49.86 5.83 23.25
CA ASP A 102 50.45 5.90 21.92
C ASP A 102 51.04 4.55 21.46
N CYS A 103 50.39 3.46 21.84
CA CYS A 103 50.84 2.10 21.52
C CYS A 103 50.10 1.53 20.30
N GLU A 104 50.83 0.85 19.42
CA GLU A 104 50.29 0.13 18.27
C GLU A 104 50.28 -1.37 18.58
N ILE A 105 49.11 -1.99 18.57
CA ILE A 105 48.90 -3.42 18.77
C ILE A 105 48.55 -4.05 17.42
N THR A 106 49.30 -5.08 17.01
CA THR A 106 49.11 -5.72 15.70
C THR A 106 49.25 -7.24 15.75
N GLY A 107 48.49 -7.94 14.91
CA GLY A 107 48.56 -9.40 14.79
C GLY A 107 48.01 -10.16 16.01
N GLY A 108 47.19 -9.51 16.82
CA GLY A 108 46.50 -10.11 17.96
C GLY A 108 45.64 -9.07 18.70
N ARG A 109 44.72 -9.55 19.55
CA ARG A 109 43.76 -8.68 20.27
C ARG A 109 44.34 -8.06 21.54
N VAL A 110 43.66 -7.04 22.05
CA VAL A 110 43.77 -6.60 23.44
C VAL A 110 42.70 -7.32 24.27
N GLU A 111 43.10 -8.00 25.33
CA GLU A 111 42.17 -8.68 26.24
C GLU A 111 42.31 -8.12 27.66
N VAL A 112 41.21 -7.61 28.19
CA VAL A 112 41.09 -7.10 29.56
C VAL A 112 40.14 -8.01 30.31
N ALA A 113 40.64 -8.61 31.39
CA ALA A 113 39.92 -9.63 32.14
C ALA A 113 39.97 -9.38 33.66
N ALA A 114 39.18 -10.17 34.39
CA ALA A 114 39.03 -10.09 35.84
C ALA A 114 38.63 -8.68 36.29
N ALA A 115 39.35 -8.09 37.25
CA ALA A 115 39.04 -6.77 37.82
C ALA A 115 40.04 -5.69 37.38
N ALA A 116 40.67 -5.85 36.22
CA ALA A 116 41.59 -4.85 35.68
C ALA A 116 40.87 -3.54 35.35
N ALA A 117 41.54 -2.41 35.58
CA ALA A 117 41.02 -1.08 35.27
C ALA A 117 42.02 -0.26 34.42
N PRO A 118 42.26 -0.66 33.15
CA PRO A 118 43.29 -0.04 32.34
C PRO A 118 42.83 1.26 31.68
N LEU A 119 43.80 2.14 31.40
CA LEU A 119 43.64 3.30 30.53
C LEU A 119 44.42 3.07 29.23
N LEU A 120 43.72 3.05 28.09
CA LEU A 120 44.33 3.05 26.76
C LEU A 120 44.07 4.41 26.12
N SER A 121 45.12 5.15 25.79
CA SER A 121 45.02 6.52 25.27
C SER A 121 45.88 6.66 24.01
N GLY A 122 45.27 7.03 22.88
CA GLY A 122 45.98 7.16 21.60
C GLY A 122 46.49 5.81 21.06
N CYS A 123 45.89 4.70 21.46
CA CYS A 123 46.28 3.36 21.02
C CYS A 123 45.62 2.98 19.70
N SER A 124 46.27 2.10 18.92
CA SER A 124 45.65 1.49 17.74
C SER A 124 45.74 -0.03 17.74
N VAL A 125 44.66 -0.73 17.39
CA VAL A 125 44.62 -2.19 17.24
C VAL A 125 44.31 -2.54 15.79
N ARG A 126 45.15 -3.37 15.17
CA ARG A 126 45.04 -3.77 13.77
C ARG A 126 45.27 -5.26 13.58
N GLN A 127 44.72 -5.82 12.49
CA GLN A 127 44.98 -7.19 12.05
C GLN A 127 44.69 -8.25 13.14
N ALA A 128 43.65 -8.02 13.96
CA ALA A 128 43.15 -9.02 14.89
C ALA A 128 42.11 -9.92 14.20
N GLU A 129 42.08 -11.20 14.60
CA GLU A 129 41.00 -12.13 14.25
C GLU A 129 40.13 -12.40 15.49
N GLY A 130 38.81 -12.32 15.35
CA GLY A 130 37.85 -12.27 16.45
C GLY A 130 37.64 -10.84 16.96
N ALA A 131 37.37 -10.67 18.26
CA ALA A 131 37.24 -9.36 18.88
C ALA A 131 38.61 -8.67 19.03
N ALA A 132 38.80 -7.50 18.40
CA ALA A 132 40.06 -6.78 18.43
C ALA A 132 40.38 -6.20 19.83
N VAL A 133 39.36 -5.72 20.52
CA VAL A 133 39.42 -5.38 21.95
C VAL A 133 38.32 -6.15 22.67
N ARG A 134 38.69 -7.00 23.63
CA ARG A 134 37.75 -7.80 24.41
C ARG A 134 37.85 -7.45 25.90
N LEU A 135 36.73 -7.00 26.47
CA LEU A 135 36.58 -6.66 27.89
C LEU A 135 35.62 -7.66 28.53
N THR A 136 36.09 -8.40 29.54
CA THR A 136 35.36 -9.51 30.17
C THR A 136 35.52 -9.44 31.70
N GLY A 137 34.76 -10.27 32.42
CA GLY A 137 34.78 -10.34 33.88
C GLY A 137 34.08 -9.16 34.53
N THR A 138 34.82 -8.39 35.33
CA THR A 138 34.32 -7.21 36.09
C THR A 138 35.21 -5.99 35.84
N SER A 139 35.87 -5.97 34.68
CA SER A 139 36.85 -4.95 34.33
C SER A 139 36.21 -3.57 34.18
N ARG A 140 36.97 -2.51 34.47
CA ARG A 140 36.54 -1.11 34.36
C ARG A 140 37.51 -0.33 33.50
N THR A 141 37.23 -0.24 32.21
CA THR A 141 38.22 0.22 31.23
C THR A 141 37.93 1.65 30.78
N THR A 142 38.99 2.45 30.59
CA THR A 142 38.90 3.75 29.93
C THR A 142 39.67 3.70 28.60
N LEU A 143 38.97 3.99 27.51
CA LEU A 143 39.50 4.02 26.15
C LEU A 143 39.37 5.45 25.61
N GLU A 144 40.49 6.11 25.36
CA GLU A 144 40.55 7.48 24.82
C GLU A 144 41.30 7.47 23.49
N ALA A 145 40.71 8.06 22.44
CA ALA A 145 41.34 8.14 21.12
C ALA A 145 41.82 6.77 20.59
N LEU A 146 41.05 5.70 20.85
CA LEU A 146 41.34 4.35 20.40
C LEU A 146 40.99 4.20 18.92
N THR A 147 41.90 3.65 18.11
CA THR A 147 41.61 3.25 16.73
C THR A 147 41.60 1.74 16.59
N VAL A 148 40.50 1.14 16.13
CA VAL A 148 40.42 -0.26 15.72
C VAL A 148 40.22 -0.30 14.21
N ALA A 149 41.13 -0.91 13.47
CA ALA A 149 41.08 -0.86 12.01
C ALA A 149 41.49 -2.16 11.31
N GLY A 150 40.67 -2.60 10.34
CA GLY A 150 40.99 -3.72 9.46
C GLY A 150 41.10 -5.05 10.19
N CYS A 151 40.13 -5.35 11.05
CA CYS A 151 40.08 -6.56 11.86
C CYS A 151 39.00 -7.53 11.35
N ALA A 152 39.31 -8.83 11.37
CA ALA A 152 38.39 -9.88 10.96
C ALA A 152 37.60 -10.40 12.17
N GLY A 153 36.45 -9.79 12.43
CA GLY A 153 35.59 -10.07 13.59
C GLY A 153 35.03 -8.77 14.15
N ASP A 154 34.81 -8.72 15.46
CA ASP A 154 34.25 -7.55 16.15
C ASP A 154 35.32 -6.51 16.49
N GLY A 155 34.96 -5.23 16.48
CA GLY A 155 35.87 -4.15 16.87
C GLY A 155 36.12 -4.12 18.38
N LEU A 156 35.08 -3.79 19.14
CA LEU A 156 35.08 -3.76 20.60
C LEU A 156 33.98 -4.67 21.15
N LEU A 157 34.36 -5.70 21.90
CA LEU A 157 33.46 -6.61 22.59
C LEU A 157 33.53 -6.37 24.10
N VAL A 158 32.39 -6.07 24.71
CA VAL A 158 32.21 -5.91 26.16
C VAL A 158 31.19 -6.94 26.63
N GLU A 159 31.61 -7.82 27.54
CA GLU A 159 30.81 -8.95 28.01
C GLU A 159 30.98 -9.17 29.54
N ASP A 160 30.28 -10.17 30.04
CA ASP A 160 30.05 -10.44 31.46
C ASP A 160 29.47 -9.22 32.20
N GLU A 161 30.18 -8.72 33.22
CA GLU A 161 29.82 -7.56 34.03
C GLU A 161 30.86 -6.44 33.85
N ALA A 162 31.56 -6.44 32.70
CA ALA A 162 32.55 -5.43 32.37
C ALA A 162 31.90 -4.07 32.09
N ALA A 163 32.59 -3.00 32.47
CA ALA A 163 32.19 -1.63 32.23
C ALA A 163 33.29 -0.86 31.48
N THR A 164 32.90 -0.02 30.51
CA THR A 164 33.86 0.78 29.75
C THR A 164 33.37 2.19 29.46
N ASP A 165 34.27 3.16 29.59
CA ASP A 165 34.11 4.53 29.10
C ASP A 165 35.00 4.71 27.86
N VAL A 166 34.38 5.01 26.72
CA VAL A 166 35.04 5.16 25.43
C VAL A 166 34.81 6.58 24.94
N THR A 167 35.89 7.30 24.63
CA THR A 167 35.83 8.68 24.16
C THR A 167 36.70 8.85 22.93
N ASP A 168 36.16 9.51 21.90
CA ASP A 168 36.88 9.85 20.66
C ASP A 168 37.47 8.62 19.94
N ALA A 169 36.80 7.46 20.01
CA ALA A 169 37.27 6.23 19.36
C ALA A 169 36.80 6.10 17.90
N LEU A 170 37.64 5.49 17.07
CA LEU A 170 37.34 5.13 15.68
C LEU A 170 37.38 3.59 15.53
N VAL A 171 36.26 3.00 15.11
CA VAL A 171 36.20 1.61 14.65
C VAL A 171 35.94 1.60 13.16
N ASP A 172 36.87 1.07 12.37
CA ASP A 172 36.85 1.16 10.91
C ASP A 172 37.15 -0.18 10.22
N GLY A 173 36.24 -0.63 9.36
CA GLY A 173 36.49 -1.77 8.47
C GLY A 173 36.62 -3.09 9.23
N VAL A 174 35.55 -3.47 9.93
CA VAL A 174 35.47 -4.74 10.67
C VAL A 174 34.46 -5.67 10.02
N THR A 175 34.77 -6.98 9.96
CA THR A 175 33.87 -7.93 9.28
C THR A 175 32.67 -8.36 10.14
N GLY A 176 32.73 -8.20 11.45
CA GLY A 176 31.65 -8.49 12.41
C GLY A 176 30.90 -7.21 12.82
N CYS A 177 30.64 -7.06 14.11
CA CYS A 177 30.05 -5.85 14.68
C CYS A 177 31.11 -4.80 15.04
N GLY A 178 30.79 -3.52 14.89
CA GLY A 178 31.68 -2.43 15.33
C GLY A 178 31.91 -2.47 16.84
N VAL A 179 30.81 -2.40 17.60
CA VAL A 179 30.78 -2.51 19.05
C VAL A 179 29.72 -3.51 19.46
N VAL A 180 30.07 -4.42 20.37
CA VAL A 180 29.17 -5.41 20.95
C VAL A 180 29.16 -5.25 22.47
N VAL A 181 27.97 -5.10 23.04
CA VAL A 181 27.76 -5.08 24.50
C VAL A 181 26.74 -6.16 24.84
N THR A 182 27.18 -7.19 25.54
CA THR A 182 26.38 -8.41 25.76
C THR A 182 26.30 -8.79 27.23
N THR A 183 25.48 -9.78 27.55
CA THR A 183 25.32 -10.40 28.88
C THR A 183 24.87 -9.42 29.96
N GLY A 184 25.73 -8.88 30.82
CA GLY A 184 25.41 -7.87 31.84
C GLY A 184 26.27 -6.60 31.71
N ALA A 185 26.96 -6.43 30.59
CA ALA A 185 27.97 -5.40 30.43
C ALA A 185 27.39 -4.00 30.24
N HIS A 186 28.23 -3.00 30.53
CA HIS A 186 27.90 -1.59 30.42
C HIS A 186 28.92 -0.83 29.58
N ALA A 187 28.48 -0.12 28.54
CA ALA A 187 29.36 0.72 27.74
C ALA A 187 28.85 2.16 27.64
N THR A 188 29.74 3.13 27.82
CA THR A 188 29.47 4.53 27.51
C THR A 188 30.41 4.98 26.39
N LEU A 189 29.84 5.47 25.29
CA LEU A 189 30.56 5.93 24.11
C LEU A 189 30.27 7.41 23.90
N ARG A 190 31.30 8.23 23.75
CA ARG A 190 31.20 9.68 23.53
C ARG A 190 32.04 10.10 22.34
N ARG A 191 31.42 10.78 21.37
CA ARG A 191 32.10 11.24 20.14
C ARG A 191 32.85 10.13 19.40
N CYS A 192 32.28 8.93 19.42
CA CYS A 192 32.86 7.78 18.72
C CYS A 192 32.35 7.69 17.29
N GLU A 193 33.22 7.28 16.37
CA GLU A 193 32.88 7.00 14.98
C GLU A 193 33.03 5.50 14.71
N ILE A 194 31.94 4.87 14.25
CA ILE A 194 31.89 3.45 13.94
C ILE A 194 31.48 3.32 12.48
N ARG A 195 32.38 2.81 11.63
CA ARG A 195 32.13 2.69 10.21
C ARG A 195 32.67 1.42 9.56
N GLY A 196 32.06 1.03 8.45
CA GLY A 196 32.51 -0.12 7.66
C GLY A 196 32.37 -1.45 8.42
N SER A 197 31.24 -1.67 9.09
CA SER A 197 30.98 -2.91 9.86
C SER A 197 30.11 -3.89 9.08
N GLY A 198 30.31 -5.19 9.34
CA GLY A 198 29.62 -6.29 8.69
C GLY A 198 28.17 -6.47 9.13
N GLU A 199 27.97 -6.88 10.39
CA GLU A 199 26.65 -7.30 10.89
C GLU A 199 25.84 -6.14 11.49
N ALA A 200 26.45 -5.38 12.39
CA ALA A 200 25.88 -4.16 12.96
C ALA A 200 26.99 -3.14 13.26
N GLY A 201 26.66 -1.85 13.28
CA GLY A 201 27.56 -0.85 13.85
C GLY A 201 27.68 -1.04 15.36
N VAL A 202 26.53 -1.11 16.04
CA VAL A 202 26.43 -1.34 17.48
C VAL A 202 25.41 -2.42 17.75
N LEU A 203 25.81 -3.47 18.47
CA LEU A 203 24.94 -4.55 18.94
C LEU A 203 24.87 -4.50 20.48
N VAL A 204 23.65 -4.51 21.02
CA VAL A 204 23.39 -4.67 22.45
C VAL A 204 22.41 -5.82 22.67
N ASP A 205 22.82 -6.85 23.41
CA ASP A 205 21.98 -8.02 23.71
C ASP A 205 22.14 -8.52 25.15
N GLY A 206 21.40 -9.57 25.53
CA GLY A 206 21.34 -10.03 26.91
C GLY A 206 20.59 -9.06 27.82
N ARG A 207 21.20 -8.75 28.96
CA ARG A 207 20.80 -7.73 29.96
C ARG A 207 21.73 -6.51 29.94
N ALA A 208 22.50 -6.35 28.86
CA ALA A 208 23.47 -5.27 28.73
C ALA A 208 22.80 -3.89 28.61
N SER A 209 23.60 -2.85 28.83
CA SER A 209 23.20 -1.46 28.58
C SER A 209 24.30 -0.65 27.89
N ALA A 210 23.90 0.29 27.05
CA ALA A 210 24.83 1.17 26.34
C ALA A 210 24.32 2.60 26.29
N SER A 211 25.20 3.58 26.52
CA SER A 211 24.91 5.00 26.34
C SER A 211 25.83 5.56 25.26
N LEU A 212 25.26 6.11 24.19
CA LEU A 212 25.99 6.75 23.10
C LEU A 212 25.63 8.23 23.08
N ASP A 213 26.64 9.08 23.03
CA ASP A 213 26.51 10.54 23.05
C ASP A 213 27.37 11.14 21.95
N GLU A 214 26.77 11.91 21.04
CA GLU A 214 27.46 12.53 19.88
C GLU A 214 28.18 11.49 18.99
N CYS A 215 27.68 10.26 18.89
CA CYS A 215 28.30 9.18 18.12
C CYS A 215 27.79 9.13 16.68
N ARG A 216 28.65 8.67 15.77
CA ARG A 216 28.32 8.45 14.35
C ARG A 216 28.48 6.99 13.98
N VAL A 217 27.42 6.38 13.45
CA VAL A 217 27.39 4.98 13.03
C VAL A 217 27.00 4.93 11.56
N HIS A 218 27.92 4.53 10.68
CA HIS A 218 27.66 4.61 9.25
C HIS A 218 28.40 3.61 8.38
N GLU A 219 28.01 3.52 7.11
CA GLU A 219 28.62 2.60 6.14
C GLU A 219 28.60 1.14 6.62
N THR A 220 27.50 0.72 7.25
CA THR A 220 27.33 -0.66 7.75
C THR A 220 26.69 -1.52 6.67
N THR A 221 27.14 -2.77 6.49
CA THR A 221 26.48 -3.69 5.55
C THR A 221 25.19 -4.31 6.12
N GLY A 222 25.08 -4.37 7.45
CA GLY A 222 23.89 -4.83 8.16
C GLY A 222 23.14 -3.68 8.84
N GLN A 223 22.85 -3.83 10.14
CA GLN A 223 22.11 -2.83 10.91
C GLN A 223 23.02 -1.65 11.32
N GLY A 224 22.45 -0.47 11.55
CA GLY A 224 23.18 0.59 12.25
C GLY A 224 23.34 0.24 13.73
N VAL A 225 22.22 0.24 14.44
CA VAL A 225 22.10 -0.13 15.86
C VAL A 225 21.12 -1.29 15.99
N TRP A 226 21.52 -2.34 16.70
CA TRP A 226 20.71 -3.53 16.92
C TRP A 226 20.60 -3.82 18.41
N VAL A 227 19.37 -3.86 18.92
CA VAL A 227 19.05 -4.16 20.31
C VAL A 227 18.10 -5.36 20.35
N ARG A 228 18.39 -6.36 21.17
CA ARG A 228 17.58 -7.59 21.24
C ARG A 228 17.56 -8.21 22.64
N GLU A 229 16.79 -9.29 22.79
CA GLU A 229 16.56 -9.99 24.05
C GLU A 229 15.95 -9.09 25.15
N THR A 230 16.69 -8.80 26.22
CA THR A 230 16.22 -7.98 27.35
C THR A 230 17.08 -6.72 27.54
N ALA A 231 17.88 -6.38 26.54
CA ALA A 231 18.81 -5.26 26.60
C ALA A 231 18.06 -3.95 26.89
N GLY A 232 18.63 -3.14 27.78
CA GLY A 232 18.05 -1.86 28.18
C GLY A 232 16.79 -1.92 29.06
N ARG A 233 16.24 -3.11 29.36
CA ARG A 233 15.12 -3.24 30.28
C ARG A 233 15.61 -3.15 31.72
N SER A 234 15.12 -2.17 32.48
CA SER A 234 15.33 -2.17 33.93
C SER A 234 14.54 -3.33 34.55
N PRO A 235 15.09 -4.09 35.51
CA PRO A 235 14.31 -5.07 36.26
C PRO A 235 13.27 -4.34 37.12
N GLY A 236 12.06 -4.17 36.58
CA GLY A 236 10.92 -3.63 37.32
C GLY A 236 10.50 -4.56 38.47
N PRO A 237 9.86 -4.03 39.54
CA PRO A 237 9.40 -4.84 40.65
C PRO A 237 8.34 -5.84 40.18
N LYS A 238 8.51 -7.11 40.53
CA LYS A 238 7.59 -8.22 40.19
C LYS A 238 6.15 -7.87 40.58
N SER A 239 5.25 -7.69 39.60
CA SER A 239 3.81 -7.55 39.83
C SER A 239 3.22 -8.90 40.25
N SER A 240 2.50 -8.92 41.38
CA SER A 240 1.70 -10.06 41.84
C SER A 240 0.47 -10.25 40.95
N PRO A 241 -0.11 -11.46 40.83
CA PRO A 241 -1.25 -11.71 39.95
C PRO A 241 -2.53 -11.00 40.43
N PRO A 242 -3.45 -10.62 39.52
CA PRO A 242 -4.67 -9.91 39.86
C PRO A 242 -5.63 -10.84 40.64
N ARG A 243 -6.23 -10.32 41.71
CA ARG A 243 -7.36 -10.95 42.41
C ARG A 243 -8.66 -10.63 41.68
N ASP A 244 -9.51 -11.64 41.56
CA ASP A 244 -10.84 -11.60 40.92
C ASP A 244 -11.73 -10.42 41.35
N PRO A 245 -12.55 -9.86 40.43
CA PRO A 245 -13.56 -8.87 40.77
C PRO A 245 -14.87 -9.55 41.25
N GLY A 246 -15.34 -9.18 42.44
CA GLY A 246 -16.69 -9.48 42.92
C GLY A 246 -17.76 -8.59 42.26
N PRO A 247 -19.06 -8.91 42.41
CA PRO A 247 -20.10 -8.48 41.49
C PRO A 247 -20.56 -7.02 41.69
N LEU A 248 -20.99 -6.45 40.56
CA LEU A 248 -21.51 -5.11 40.33
C LEU A 248 -22.72 -4.77 41.20
N GLY A 249 -22.69 -3.57 41.77
CA GLY A 249 -23.84 -2.86 42.33
C GLY A 249 -24.05 -1.56 41.56
N ASP A 250 -25.32 -1.28 41.29
CA ASP A 250 -25.85 -0.21 40.46
C ASP A 250 -25.46 1.20 40.95
N ASP A 251 -25.16 2.12 40.02
CA ASP A 251 -25.85 3.42 39.96
C ASP A 251 -25.48 4.29 38.76
N SER A 252 -26.51 4.96 38.26
CA SER A 252 -26.53 6.01 37.26
C SER A 252 -25.79 7.29 37.67
N GLY A 253 -25.07 7.92 36.73
CA GLY A 253 -24.73 9.34 36.83
C GLY A 253 -23.42 9.76 36.14
N ALA A 254 -23.56 10.46 35.00
CA ALA A 254 -22.61 11.44 34.44
C ALA A 254 -21.11 11.06 34.40
N GLY A 255 -20.71 10.34 33.35
CA GLY A 255 -19.31 10.07 33.03
C GLY A 255 -18.63 11.25 32.34
N ALA A 256 -17.97 12.09 33.14
CA ALA A 256 -16.86 12.90 32.67
C ALA A 256 -15.78 11.96 32.09
N VAL A 257 -15.37 12.21 30.85
CA VAL A 257 -14.30 11.47 30.18
C VAL A 257 -13.00 11.80 30.91
N ALA A 258 -12.57 10.89 31.78
CA ALA A 258 -11.31 10.98 32.48
C ALA A 258 -10.17 10.90 31.45
N ALA A 259 -9.54 12.05 31.19
CA ALA A 259 -8.20 12.12 30.66
C ALA A 259 -7.29 11.31 31.60
N SER A 260 -6.90 10.10 31.17
CA SER A 260 -5.78 9.40 31.78
C SER A 260 -4.51 10.14 31.34
N ALA A 261 -4.21 11.20 32.07
CA ALA A 261 -2.89 11.78 32.13
C ALA A 261 -1.95 10.66 32.61
N VAL A 262 -1.24 10.04 31.68
CA VAL A 262 0.01 9.35 31.99
C VAL A 262 0.95 10.45 32.48
N THR A 263 0.95 10.61 33.80
CA THR A 263 1.87 11.46 34.54
C THR A 263 3.28 11.18 34.06
N GLY A 264 3.97 12.22 33.61
CA GLY A 264 5.40 12.20 33.34
C GLY A 264 6.16 11.63 34.53
N GLY A 265 6.62 10.39 34.38
CA GLY A 265 7.74 9.86 35.12
C GLY A 265 9.00 10.23 34.35
N SER A 266 9.60 11.37 34.69
CA SER A 266 11.00 11.63 34.35
C SER A 266 11.87 10.53 34.99
N PRO A 267 12.76 9.83 34.26
CA PRO A 267 13.89 9.15 34.89
C PRO A 267 15.10 10.07 34.83
N ALA A 268 15.02 11.19 35.56
CA ALA A 268 16.23 11.73 36.16
C ALA A 268 16.72 10.71 37.19
N GLY A 269 17.75 9.94 36.84
CA GLY A 269 18.51 9.09 37.76
C GLY A 269 18.34 7.58 37.54
N GLY A 270 19.10 7.03 36.60
CA GLY A 270 19.30 5.59 36.45
C GLY A 270 20.06 5.28 35.16
N THR A 271 21.34 4.94 35.28
CA THR A 271 22.30 4.59 34.21
C THR A 271 22.01 3.24 33.53
N GLN A 272 20.76 2.77 33.54
CA GLN A 272 20.40 1.45 33.02
C GLN A 272 19.37 1.62 31.89
N GLY A 273 19.80 1.34 30.66
CA GLY A 273 19.04 1.47 29.43
C GLY A 273 19.96 1.50 28.19
N VAL A 274 19.45 1.17 27.00
CA VAL A 274 20.12 1.54 25.74
C VAL A 274 19.67 2.94 25.36
N ARG A 275 20.60 3.91 25.35
CA ARG A 275 20.29 5.33 25.11
C ARG A 275 21.23 5.92 24.08
N LEU A 276 20.66 6.65 23.13
CA LEU A 276 21.39 7.39 22.11
C LEU A 276 20.97 8.86 22.21
N ARG A 277 21.96 9.76 22.32
CA ARG A 277 21.76 11.20 22.30
C ARG A 277 22.64 11.84 21.23
N ASP A 278 22.07 12.77 20.46
CA ASP A 278 22.80 13.57 19.46
C ASP A 278 23.60 12.68 18.48
N CYS A 279 23.08 11.46 18.22
CA CYS A 279 23.75 10.47 17.38
C CYS A 279 23.29 10.56 15.92
N GLU A 280 24.20 10.26 14.99
CA GLU A 280 23.91 10.19 13.55
C GLU A 280 24.10 8.75 13.06
N ILE A 281 23.06 8.16 12.46
CA ILE A 281 23.06 6.78 11.95
C ILE A 281 22.71 6.82 10.47
N PHE A 282 23.63 6.43 9.59
CA PHE A 282 23.38 6.60 8.15
C PHE A 282 24.13 5.65 7.22
N ARG A 283 23.66 5.54 5.97
CA ARG A 283 24.25 4.65 4.95
C ARG A 283 24.35 3.21 5.46
N THR A 284 23.23 2.69 5.96
CA THR A 284 23.12 1.30 6.46
C THR A 284 22.59 0.39 5.36
N GLY A 285 23.10 -0.85 5.31
CA GLY A 285 22.69 -1.88 4.35
C GLY A 285 21.36 -2.55 4.69
N ARG A 286 20.92 -2.44 5.96
CA ARG A 286 19.58 -2.82 6.43
C ARG A 286 18.94 -1.66 7.17
N SER A 287 18.33 -1.92 8.33
CA SER A 287 17.67 -0.91 9.14
C SER A 287 18.66 0.00 9.85
N GLY A 288 18.26 1.26 10.07
CA GLY A 288 19.06 2.20 10.85
C GLY A 288 19.12 1.75 12.31
N VAL A 289 17.95 1.55 12.92
CA VAL A 289 17.77 1.06 14.28
C VAL A 289 16.83 -0.13 14.26
N LEU A 290 17.26 -1.26 14.82
CA LEU A 290 16.46 -2.47 15.00
C LEU A 290 16.36 -2.80 16.49
N VAL A 291 15.13 -2.93 16.99
CA VAL A 291 14.83 -3.29 18.38
C VAL A 291 13.86 -4.46 18.38
N GLU A 292 14.24 -5.55 19.02
CA GLU A 292 13.50 -6.81 18.99
C GLU A 292 13.29 -7.39 20.40
N ASP A 293 12.45 -8.42 20.50
CA ASP A 293 12.15 -9.16 21.73
C ASP A 293 11.61 -8.25 22.86
N GLY A 294 12.07 -8.41 24.10
CA GLY A 294 11.63 -7.62 25.27
C GLY A 294 12.59 -6.46 25.59
N SER A 295 13.30 -5.96 24.59
CA SER A 295 14.34 -4.94 24.76
C SER A 295 13.78 -3.51 24.75
N ALA A 296 14.59 -2.54 25.19
CA ALA A 296 14.18 -1.15 25.28
C ALA A 296 15.28 -0.17 24.82
N ILE A 297 14.88 0.84 24.05
CA ILE A 297 15.76 1.92 23.58
C ILE A 297 15.15 3.31 23.84
N ALA A 298 16.01 4.30 24.08
CA ALA A 298 15.64 5.71 24.00
C ALA A 298 16.55 6.46 23.01
N LEU A 299 15.94 7.18 22.07
CA LEU A 299 16.63 8.05 21.12
C LEU A 299 16.23 9.51 21.38
N ASP A 300 17.22 10.35 21.65
CA ASP A 300 17.06 11.78 21.92
C ASP A 300 17.88 12.57 20.89
N SER A 301 17.22 13.44 20.13
CA SER A 301 17.87 14.34 19.18
C SER A 301 18.73 13.61 18.13
N CYS A 302 18.34 12.38 17.77
CA CYS A 302 19.09 11.53 16.85
C CYS A 302 18.66 11.72 15.39
N HIS A 303 19.59 11.54 14.46
CA HIS A 303 19.34 11.60 13.01
C HIS A 303 19.63 10.25 12.36
N VAL A 304 18.59 9.60 11.84
CA VAL A 304 18.66 8.32 11.13
C VAL A 304 18.32 8.56 9.67
N HIS A 305 19.27 8.34 8.76
CA HIS A 305 19.04 8.65 7.35
C HIS A 305 19.81 7.80 6.33
N HIS A 306 19.35 7.78 5.08
CA HIS A 306 20.00 7.04 4.00
C HIS A 306 20.13 5.55 4.34
N THR A 307 19.02 4.93 4.76
CA THR A 307 18.96 3.51 5.11
C THR A 307 18.43 2.70 3.92
N SER A 308 19.06 1.55 3.63
CA SER A 308 18.57 0.65 2.56
C SER A 308 17.31 -0.11 2.96
N GLY A 309 17.02 -0.21 4.26
CA GLY A 309 15.77 -0.74 4.80
C GLY A 309 15.02 0.29 5.65
N VAL A 310 14.31 -0.20 6.67
CA VAL A 310 13.50 0.61 7.59
C VAL A 310 14.39 1.53 8.44
N ALA A 311 14.04 2.80 8.64
CA ALA A 311 14.87 3.67 9.47
C ALA A 311 14.84 3.25 10.95
N VAL A 312 13.64 3.04 11.53
CA VAL A 312 13.45 2.50 12.89
C VAL A 312 12.47 1.32 12.86
N LEU A 313 12.93 0.13 13.21
CA LEU A 313 12.16 -1.11 13.20
C LEU A 313 12.03 -1.66 14.63
N ILE A 314 10.80 -1.76 15.12
CA ILE A 314 10.44 -2.29 16.43
C ILE A 314 9.60 -3.56 16.25
N THR A 315 10.04 -4.67 16.84
CA THR A 315 9.36 -5.98 16.75
C THR A 315 9.26 -6.67 18.10
N GLY A 316 8.37 -7.65 18.22
CA GLY A 316 8.19 -8.40 19.48
C GLY A 316 7.51 -7.56 20.55
N GLU A 317 8.03 -7.58 21.79
CA GLU A 317 7.53 -6.83 22.95
C GLU A 317 8.39 -5.56 23.22
N ALA A 318 9.11 -5.10 22.20
CA ALA A 318 10.12 -4.07 22.34
C ALA A 318 9.51 -2.70 22.64
N VAL A 319 10.26 -1.88 23.39
CA VAL A 319 9.84 -0.53 23.78
C VAL A 319 10.80 0.52 23.23
N ALA A 320 10.26 1.59 22.64
CA ALA A 320 11.07 2.71 22.16
C ALA A 320 10.50 4.08 22.58
N ASP A 321 11.36 4.93 23.12
CA ASP A 321 11.08 6.36 23.37
C ASP A 321 11.88 7.21 22.37
N LEU A 322 11.20 7.93 21.49
CA LEU A 322 11.77 8.74 20.43
C LEU A 322 11.46 10.21 20.71
N VAL A 323 12.47 11.03 20.98
CA VAL A 323 12.32 12.46 21.27
C VAL A 323 13.19 13.26 20.31
N SER A 324 12.58 14.17 19.55
CA SER A 324 13.29 15.01 18.58
C SER A 324 14.10 14.21 17.55
N VAL A 325 13.63 13.01 17.19
CA VAL A 325 14.30 12.14 16.22
C VAL A 325 13.97 12.58 14.80
N ARG A 326 14.93 12.50 13.89
CA ARG A 326 14.70 12.64 12.45
C ARG A 326 15.03 11.32 11.75
N ALA A 327 14.00 10.57 11.36
CA ALA A 327 14.11 9.35 10.59
C ALA A 327 13.70 9.65 9.14
N VAL A 328 14.68 9.87 8.26
CA VAL A 328 14.44 10.42 6.92
C VAL A 328 15.25 9.75 5.82
N ASP A 329 14.85 9.87 4.55
CA ASP A 329 15.61 9.35 3.41
C ASP A 329 15.87 7.83 3.50
N CYS A 330 14.81 7.04 3.71
CA CYS A 330 14.89 5.58 3.78
C CYS A 330 14.28 4.93 2.53
N ALA A 331 14.86 3.83 2.05
CA ALA A 331 14.36 3.12 0.87
C ALA A 331 13.05 2.35 1.11
N ASP A 332 12.74 2.05 2.39
CA ASP A 332 11.51 1.38 2.81
C ASP A 332 10.69 2.34 3.71
N THR A 333 10.20 1.87 4.85
CA THR A 333 9.34 2.60 5.78
C THR A 333 10.17 3.34 6.85
N ALA A 334 9.75 4.53 7.29
CA ALA A 334 10.52 5.27 8.29
C ALA A 334 10.37 4.69 9.71
N LEU A 335 9.15 4.35 10.13
CA LEU A 335 8.89 3.63 11.39
C LEU A 335 8.00 2.40 11.16
N VAL A 336 8.47 1.24 11.58
CA VAL A 336 7.66 0.01 11.61
C VAL A 336 7.55 -0.49 13.05
N VAL A 337 6.32 -0.79 13.48
CA VAL A 337 6.03 -1.40 14.78
C VAL A 337 5.16 -2.64 14.57
N SER A 338 5.59 -3.77 15.15
CA SER A 338 4.92 -5.06 14.99
C SER A 338 4.99 -5.89 16.26
N GLY A 339 4.26 -7.01 16.32
CA GLY A 339 4.08 -7.77 17.56
C GLY A 339 3.24 -6.98 18.58
N THR A 340 3.74 -6.87 19.81
CA THR A 340 3.15 -6.10 20.92
C THR A 340 4.03 -4.89 21.27
N GLY A 341 4.87 -4.44 20.32
CA GLY A 341 5.81 -3.36 20.52
C GLY A 341 5.12 -2.05 20.93
N ASN A 342 5.77 -1.28 21.81
CA ASN A 342 5.26 -0.03 22.33
C ASN A 342 6.22 1.12 21.98
N VAL A 343 5.71 2.11 21.23
CA VAL A 343 6.50 3.26 20.79
C VAL A 343 5.85 4.54 21.25
N VAL A 344 6.65 5.41 21.88
CA VAL A 344 6.27 6.78 22.19
C VAL A 344 7.20 7.71 21.43
N ALA A 345 6.64 8.51 20.52
CA ALA A 345 7.38 9.48 19.73
C ALA A 345 6.89 10.91 20.01
N ARG A 346 7.83 11.81 20.29
CA ARG A 346 7.59 13.23 20.56
C ARG A 346 8.47 14.09 19.67
N ASP A 347 7.89 15.12 19.06
CA ASP A 347 8.59 16.10 18.22
C ASP A 347 9.46 15.43 17.14
N THR A 348 9.02 14.28 16.65
CA THR A 348 9.81 13.40 15.77
C THR A 348 9.34 13.52 14.32
N THR A 349 10.29 13.52 13.39
CA THR A 349 10.02 13.59 11.95
C THR A 349 10.29 12.25 11.28
N PHE A 350 9.30 11.74 10.56
CA PHE A 350 9.37 10.57 9.68
C PHE A 350 9.11 11.06 8.24
N ALA A 351 10.12 11.09 7.38
CA ALA A 351 9.92 11.67 6.04
C ALA A 351 10.79 11.09 4.92
N ARG A 352 10.38 11.30 3.65
CA ARG A 352 11.11 10.82 2.46
C ARG A 352 11.35 9.31 2.51
N ALA A 353 10.27 8.58 2.75
CA ALA A 353 10.27 7.12 2.84
C ALA A 353 9.87 6.52 1.48
N GLY A 354 10.63 5.52 1.02
CA GLY A 354 10.35 4.77 -0.21
C GLY A 354 9.15 3.82 -0.10
N ALA A 355 8.65 3.59 1.11
CA ALA A 355 7.39 2.91 1.37
C ALA A 355 6.41 3.81 2.17
N ASN A 356 6.12 3.45 3.42
CA ASN A 356 5.22 4.20 4.30
C ASN A 356 6.00 5.14 5.24
N GLY A 357 5.34 6.14 5.81
CA GLY A 357 5.95 6.94 6.88
C GLY A 357 5.95 6.17 8.20
N LEU A 358 4.79 5.65 8.56
CA LEU A 358 4.58 4.79 9.72
C LEU A 358 3.75 3.57 9.33
N TYR A 359 4.19 2.39 9.75
CA TYR A 359 3.42 1.16 9.62
C TYR A 359 3.33 0.42 10.97
N ALA A 360 2.13 0.39 11.56
CA ALA A 360 1.83 -0.36 12.77
C ALA A 360 0.95 -1.57 12.42
N LYS A 361 1.32 -2.76 12.89
CA LYS A 361 0.57 -4.00 12.68
C LYS A 361 0.55 -4.88 13.92
N ASP A 362 -0.19 -5.99 13.86
CA ASP A 362 -0.38 -6.92 14.98
C ASP A 362 -1.04 -6.22 16.18
N GLU A 363 -0.50 -6.30 17.39
CA GLU A 363 -1.01 -5.65 18.62
C GLU A 363 -0.13 -4.45 19.03
N ALA A 364 0.53 -3.81 18.07
CA ALA A 364 1.42 -2.68 18.31
C ALA A 364 0.70 -1.48 18.94
N GLU A 365 1.35 -0.81 19.87
CA GLU A 365 0.90 0.44 20.48
C GLU A 365 1.83 1.59 20.10
N VAL A 366 1.28 2.64 19.49
CA VAL A 366 2.06 3.80 19.09
C VAL A 366 1.40 5.10 19.56
N SER A 367 2.18 5.95 20.24
CA SER A 367 1.78 7.30 20.64
C SER A 367 2.67 8.33 19.94
N LEU A 368 2.05 9.23 19.18
CA LEU A 368 2.71 10.34 18.49
C LEU A 368 2.23 11.66 19.09
N THR A 369 3.16 12.55 19.47
CA THR A 369 2.83 13.90 19.96
C THR A 369 3.73 14.93 19.28
N GLY A 370 3.16 15.90 18.57
CA GLY A 370 3.96 16.92 17.86
C GLY A 370 4.79 16.36 16.70
N CYS A 371 4.43 15.18 16.19
CA CYS A 371 5.22 14.50 15.16
C CYS A 371 4.84 14.95 13.74
N THR A 372 5.80 14.87 12.83
CA THR A 372 5.58 15.10 11.39
C THR A 372 5.83 13.81 10.63
N VAL A 373 4.85 13.34 9.86
CA VAL A 373 4.98 12.17 8.97
C VAL A 373 4.66 12.64 7.55
N ARG A 374 5.65 12.70 6.65
CA ARG A 374 5.41 13.28 5.32
C ARG A 374 6.30 12.78 4.19
N GLU A 375 5.97 13.12 2.94
CA GLU A 375 6.79 12.81 1.75
C GLU A 375 7.03 11.29 1.62
N THR A 376 5.97 10.52 1.42
CA THR A 376 6.01 9.04 1.37
C THR A 376 5.58 8.54 -0.01
N ALA A 377 6.22 7.47 -0.51
CA ALA A 377 5.86 6.90 -1.82
C ALA A 377 4.50 6.19 -1.81
N TYR A 378 4.07 5.68 -0.66
CA TYR A 378 2.77 5.05 -0.42
C TYR A 378 2.06 5.73 0.75
N THR A 379 1.16 5.03 1.43
CA THR A 379 0.43 5.49 2.62
C THR A 379 1.33 6.14 3.67
N THR A 380 0.94 7.32 4.18
CA THR A 380 1.75 8.04 5.17
C THR A 380 1.70 7.35 6.55
N VAL A 381 0.50 7.05 7.06
CA VAL A 381 0.30 6.31 8.31
C VAL A 381 -0.64 5.12 8.08
N HIS A 382 -0.12 3.91 8.20
CA HIS A 382 -0.87 2.67 7.99
C HIS A 382 -1.00 1.89 9.31
N LEU A 383 -2.22 1.48 9.63
CA LEU A 383 -2.55 0.59 10.74
C LEU A 383 -3.22 -0.69 10.22
N GLY A 384 -2.74 -1.85 10.67
CA GLY A 384 -3.35 -3.16 10.42
C GLY A 384 -3.36 -4.03 11.68
N GLY A 385 -3.87 -5.26 11.58
CA GLY A 385 -4.02 -6.14 12.74
C GLY A 385 -5.02 -5.59 13.74
N SER A 386 -4.61 -5.52 15.00
CA SER A 386 -5.30 -4.89 16.13
C SER A 386 -4.46 -3.74 16.71
N ALA A 387 -3.63 -3.10 15.88
CA ALA A 387 -2.73 -2.04 16.30
C ALA A 387 -3.50 -0.81 16.78
N ARG A 388 -2.97 -0.13 17.80
CA ARG A 388 -3.55 1.09 18.37
C ARG A 388 -2.59 2.25 18.18
N VAL A 389 -3.05 3.29 17.47
CA VAL A 389 -2.27 4.51 17.27
C VAL A 389 -3.02 5.71 17.83
N THR A 390 -2.34 6.44 18.72
CA THR A 390 -2.78 7.74 19.21
C THR A 390 -1.88 8.82 18.61
N ALA A 391 -2.46 9.75 17.85
CA ALA A 391 -1.77 10.89 17.27
C ALA A 391 -2.33 12.19 17.84
N GLN A 392 -1.46 13.06 18.34
CA GLN A 392 -1.84 14.36 18.89
C GLN A 392 -0.95 15.46 18.35
N ASP A 393 -1.55 16.56 17.89
CA ASP A 393 -0.82 17.73 17.39
C ASP A 393 0.17 17.37 16.26
N CYS A 394 -0.20 16.40 15.41
CA CYS A 394 0.66 15.85 14.35
C CYS A 394 0.33 16.42 12.97
N VAL A 395 1.36 16.54 12.12
CA VAL A 395 1.22 16.86 10.69
C VAL A 395 1.48 15.60 9.87
N ILE A 396 0.53 15.20 9.03
CA ILE A 396 0.56 13.95 8.26
C ILE A 396 0.27 14.30 6.81
N GLY A 397 1.11 13.91 5.85
CA GLY A 397 0.82 14.26 4.46
C GLY A 397 1.85 13.89 3.40
N GLY A 398 1.71 14.48 2.22
CA GLY A 398 2.68 14.35 1.12
C GLY A 398 2.75 12.92 0.57
N THR A 399 1.62 12.40 0.08
CA THR A 399 1.50 11.02 -0.41
C THR A 399 0.58 10.92 -1.63
N PRO A 400 0.87 10.03 -2.60
CA PRO A 400 -0.04 9.74 -3.70
C PRO A 400 -1.24 8.84 -3.30
N GLU A 401 -1.24 8.25 -2.11
CA GLU A 401 -2.27 7.32 -1.65
C GLU A 401 -3.08 7.90 -0.48
N TYR A 402 -2.97 7.29 0.70
CA TYR A 402 -3.75 7.58 1.89
C TYR A 402 -2.92 8.38 2.90
N GLY A 403 -3.48 9.43 3.47
CA GLY A 403 -2.86 10.12 4.60
C GLY A 403 -2.82 9.20 5.82
N ILE A 404 -4.00 8.74 6.26
CA ILE A 404 -4.12 7.71 7.30
C ILE A 404 -5.01 6.58 6.79
N ARG A 405 -4.53 5.35 6.88
CA ARG A 405 -5.29 4.14 6.54
C ARG A 405 -5.39 3.23 7.76
N VAL A 406 -6.62 2.95 8.18
CA VAL A 406 -6.95 2.02 9.27
C VAL A 406 -7.61 0.79 8.66
N THR A 407 -7.03 -0.38 8.88
CA THR A 407 -7.55 -1.65 8.35
C THR A 407 -7.80 -2.67 9.46
N GLU A 408 -8.56 -3.72 9.13
CA GLU A 408 -8.79 -4.87 10.01
C GLU A 408 -9.46 -4.48 11.35
N ARG A 409 -8.81 -4.73 12.50
CA ARG A 409 -9.29 -4.36 13.84
C ARG A 409 -8.47 -3.24 14.46
N ALA A 410 -7.71 -2.50 13.65
CA ALA A 410 -6.90 -1.41 14.16
C ALA A 410 -7.77 -0.24 14.66
N GLU A 411 -7.24 0.49 15.63
CA GLU A 411 -7.90 1.61 16.26
C GLU A 411 -7.04 2.88 16.16
N LEU A 412 -7.64 3.94 15.63
CA LEU A 412 -7.02 5.26 15.53
C LEU A 412 -7.68 6.25 16.49
N THR A 413 -6.87 6.96 17.27
CA THR A 413 -7.30 8.20 17.96
C THR A 413 -6.45 9.36 17.47
N ALA A 414 -7.05 10.33 16.78
CA ALA A 414 -6.36 11.53 16.32
C ALA A 414 -6.97 12.78 16.96
N LEU A 415 -6.12 13.64 17.52
CA LEU A 415 -6.51 14.88 18.18
C LEU A 415 -5.68 16.05 17.65
N ARG A 416 -6.33 17.07 17.09
CA ARG A 416 -5.67 18.27 16.55
C ARG A 416 -4.59 17.93 15.50
N CYS A 417 -4.87 16.95 14.65
CA CYS A 417 -3.96 16.57 13.58
C CYS A 417 -4.32 17.28 12.26
N GLU A 418 -3.31 17.57 11.47
CA GLU A 418 -3.43 18.11 10.11
C GLU A 418 -3.05 17.02 9.10
N VAL A 419 -3.96 16.70 8.19
CA VAL A 419 -3.78 15.73 7.11
C VAL A 419 -3.85 16.47 5.78
N THR A 420 -2.71 16.66 5.12
CA THR A 420 -2.60 17.55 3.93
C THR A 420 -1.80 16.89 2.80
N GLU A 421 -1.87 17.46 1.59
CA GLU A 421 -1.08 17.01 0.43
C GLU A 421 -1.26 15.51 0.11
N VAL A 422 -2.52 15.03 0.21
CA VAL A 422 -2.92 13.65 -0.09
C VAL A 422 -3.60 13.61 -1.46
N GLN A 423 -3.33 12.59 -2.29
CA GLN A 423 -3.98 12.46 -3.60
C GLN A 423 -5.21 11.55 -3.61
N LEU A 424 -5.21 10.40 -2.91
CA LEU A 424 -6.34 9.47 -2.95
C LEU A 424 -7.36 9.77 -1.84
N THR A 425 -7.03 9.49 -0.58
CA THR A 425 -7.97 9.69 0.55
C THR A 425 -7.26 10.20 1.79
N GLY A 426 -7.75 11.30 2.37
CA GLY A 426 -7.17 11.88 3.59
C GLY A 426 -7.14 10.86 4.76
N VAL A 427 -8.32 10.41 5.19
CA VAL A 427 -8.46 9.35 6.21
C VAL A 427 -9.39 8.24 5.71
N SER A 428 -8.87 7.02 5.58
CA SER A 428 -9.66 5.83 5.23
C SER A 428 -9.72 4.86 6.41
N VAL A 429 -10.94 4.48 6.80
CA VAL A 429 -11.21 3.48 7.83
C VAL A 429 -11.94 2.30 7.19
N GLU A 430 -11.24 1.17 7.06
CA GLU A 430 -11.71 -0.05 6.42
C GLU A 430 -11.75 -1.19 7.45
N SER A 431 -12.94 -1.57 7.91
CA SER A 431 -13.17 -2.57 8.98
C SER A 431 -12.74 -2.16 10.40
N GLY A 432 -11.75 -1.27 10.55
CA GLY A 432 -11.28 -0.80 11.86
C GLY A 432 -12.17 0.28 12.49
N ASP A 433 -11.65 0.96 13.52
CA ASP A 433 -12.34 2.07 14.19
C ASP A 433 -11.47 3.33 14.30
N ALA A 434 -12.11 4.49 14.34
CA ALA A 434 -11.41 5.77 14.43
C ALA A 434 -12.19 6.83 15.21
N ALA A 435 -11.47 7.58 16.04
CA ALA A 435 -11.93 8.80 16.68
C ALA A 435 -11.05 9.97 16.26
N LEU A 436 -11.62 10.91 15.49
CA LEU A 436 -10.97 12.14 15.04
C LEU A 436 -11.58 13.33 15.78
N ARG A 437 -10.74 14.16 16.40
CA ARG A 437 -11.20 15.36 17.12
C ARG A 437 -10.37 16.58 16.75
N ALA A 438 -11.03 17.67 16.38
CA ALA A 438 -10.40 18.92 15.99
C ALA A 438 -9.34 18.75 14.89
N CYS A 439 -9.53 17.79 13.98
CA CYS A 439 -8.59 17.51 12.90
C CYS A 439 -8.92 18.33 11.65
N ARG A 440 -7.90 18.74 10.91
CA ARG A 440 -8.02 19.36 9.58
C ARG A 440 -7.57 18.36 8.52
N ILE A 441 -8.40 18.13 7.52
CA ILE A 441 -8.13 17.21 6.42
C ILE A 441 -8.31 17.99 5.12
N GLU A 442 -7.25 18.05 4.31
CA GLU A 442 -7.20 18.88 3.11
C GLU A 442 -6.62 18.12 1.93
N GLY A 443 -7.32 18.22 0.79
CA GLY A 443 -6.89 17.59 -0.45
C GLY A 443 -7.28 16.12 -0.58
N GLY A 444 -7.15 15.61 -1.79
CA GLY A 444 -7.45 14.23 -2.15
C GLY A 444 -8.77 14.06 -2.89
N HIS A 445 -9.00 12.86 -3.41
CA HIS A 445 -10.24 12.48 -4.06
C HIS A 445 -11.39 12.42 -3.03
N GLU A 446 -11.13 11.79 -1.89
CA GLU A 446 -12.03 11.74 -0.74
C GLU A 446 -11.36 12.33 0.51
N GLY A 447 -12.08 13.13 1.30
CA GLY A 447 -11.55 13.64 2.56
C GLY A 447 -11.50 12.54 3.62
N VAL A 448 -12.68 12.03 3.98
CA VAL A 448 -12.83 10.92 4.92
C VAL A 448 -13.68 9.82 4.30
N ARG A 449 -13.17 8.59 4.34
CA ARG A 449 -13.88 7.39 3.91
C ARG A 449 -14.05 6.43 5.09
N LEU A 450 -15.30 6.14 5.45
CA LEU A 450 -15.64 5.24 6.56
C LEU A 450 -16.38 4.02 6.01
N VAL A 451 -15.75 2.85 6.02
CA VAL A 451 -16.36 1.57 5.62
C VAL A 451 -16.08 0.56 6.70
N THR A 452 -16.94 0.51 7.71
CA THR A 452 -16.72 -0.30 8.90
C THR A 452 -18.04 -0.66 9.58
N THR A 453 -18.08 -1.79 10.27
CA THR A 453 -19.21 -2.18 11.13
C THR A 453 -19.16 -1.49 12.50
N HIS A 454 -18.06 -0.78 12.77
CA HIS A 454 -17.88 0.03 13.98
C HIS A 454 -18.58 1.38 13.88
N ARG A 455 -18.36 2.23 14.89
CA ARG A 455 -18.98 3.56 14.99
C ARG A 455 -17.95 4.68 15.08
N PRO A 456 -17.27 5.01 13.96
CA PRO A 456 -16.29 6.09 13.96
C PRO A 456 -16.90 7.41 14.42
N LEU A 457 -16.08 8.19 15.12
CA LEU A 457 -16.46 9.47 15.69
C LEU A 457 -15.61 10.59 15.08
N LEU A 458 -16.25 11.60 14.50
CA LEU A 458 -15.61 12.83 14.04
C LEU A 458 -16.23 14.01 14.79
N VAL A 459 -15.42 14.78 15.51
CA VAL A 459 -15.88 15.94 16.30
C VAL A 459 -15.03 17.16 15.99
N ASP A 460 -15.67 18.29 15.69
CA ASP A 460 -15.02 19.58 15.42
C ASP A 460 -13.97 19.51 14.29
N CYS A 461 -14.13 18.59 13.33
CA CYS A 461 -13.18 18.43 12.22
C CYS A 461 -13.53 19.33 11.02
N THR A 462 -12.50 19.77 10.31
CA THR A 462 -12.62 20.51 9.05
C THR A 462 -12.11 19.65 7.90
N VAL A 463 -12.88 19.57 6.82
CA VAL A 463 -12.60 18.77 5.63
C VAL A 463 -12.73 19.67 4.40
N ASP A 464 -11.62 19.94 3.69
CA ASP A 464 -11.57 20.99 2.66
C ASP A 464 -10.82 20.58 1.37
N SER A 465 -11.10 21.29 0.28
CA SER A 465 -10.35 21.27 -0.98
C SER A 465 -10.28 19.89 -1.66
N LEU A 466 -11.42 19.23 -1.84
CA LEU A 466 -11.51 17.83 -2.27
C LEU A 466 -11.97 17.65 -3.72
N GLY A 467 -11.48 16.58 -4.36
CA GLY A 467 -11.81 16.18 -5.73
C GLY A 467 -13.25 15.71 -5.89
N GLU A 468 -13.71 14.77 -5.06
CA GLU A 468 -15.03 14.16 -5.14
C GLU A 468 -15.86 14.33 -3.86
N THR A 469 -15.53 13.61 -2.79
CA THR A 469 -16.41 13.49 -1.63
C THR A 469 -15.76 14.03 -0.37
N GLY A 470 -16.48 14.87 0.37
CA GLY A 470 -16.10 15.35 1.70
C GLY A 470 -15.94 14.21 2.68
N VAL A 471 -17.07 13.71 3.13
CA VAL A 471 -17.16 12.55 4.02
C VAL A 471 -18.05 11.51 3.37
N ARG A 472 -17.52 10.30 3.18
CA ARG A 472 -18.24 9.13 2.69
C ARG A 472 -18.43 8.14 3.83
N VAL A 473 -19.70 7.83 4.12
CA VAL A 473 -20.06 6.77 5.05
C VAL A 473 -20.62 5.61 4.24
N GLY A 474 -19.87 4.52 4.24
CA GLY A 474 -20.14 3.33 3.45
C GLY A 474 -21.27 2.47 4.00
N ARG A 475 -21.56 1.41 3.26
CA ARG A 475 -22.63 0.47 3.60
C ARG A 475 -22.50 -0.08 5.02
N ASP A 476 -23.62 -0.25 5.70
CA ASP A 476 -23.73 -0.81 7.05
C ASP A 476 -22.92 -0.06 8.13
N THR A 477 -22.43 1.15 7.83
CA THR A 477 -21.54 1.90 8.72
C THR A 477 -22.33 2.86 9.61
N GLY A 478 -21.99 2.87 10.91
CA GLY A 478 -22.68 3.66 11.93
C GLY A 478 -21.89 4.88 12.42
N ALA A 479 -21.73 5.94 11.63
CA ALA A 479 -20.87 7.07 11.99
C ALA A 479 -21.55 8.13 12.89
N ARG A 480 -20.78 8.73 13.79
CA ARG A 480 -21.17 9.92 14.58
C ARG A 480 -20.35 11.13 14.14
N LEU A 481 -21.04 12.16 13.64
CA LEU A 481 -20.45 13.36 13.07
C LEU A 481 -20.95 14.57 13.87
N GLU A 482 -20.05 15.31 14.53
CA GLU A 482 -20.40 16.44 15.39
C GLU A 482 -19.60 17.68 14.97
N ASN A 483 -20.31 18.79 14.71
CA ASN A 483 -19.73 20.08 14.33
C ASN A 483 -18.71 20.03 13.16
N LEU A 484 -19.01 19.25 12.12
CA LEU A 484 -18.10 19.13 10.97
C LEU A 484 -18.25 20.31 10.02
N THR A 485 -17.13 20.83 9.51
CA THR A 485 -17.13 21.79 8.41
C THR A 485 -16.58 21.13 7.15
N ILE A 486 -17.40 21.04 6.10
CA ILE A 486 -17.03 20.42 4.82
C ILE A 486 -17.11 21.48 3.71
N THR A 487 -16.03 21.72 2.98
CA THR A 487 -15.97 22.76 1.93
C THR A 487 -15.36 22.25 0.62
N GLY A 488 -15.87 22.73 -0.52
CA GLY A 488 -15.21 22.60 -1.83
C GLY A 488 -15.27 21.23 -2.52
N SER A 489 -15.99 20.25 -1.97
CA SER A 489 -16.14 18.91 -2.56
C SER A 489 -17.22 18.84 -3.66
N SER A 490 -17.23 17.78 -4.47
CA SER A 490 -18.35 17.51 -5.39
C SER A 490 -19.60 17.07 -4.62
N THR A 491 -19.44 16.17 -3.67
CA THR A 491 -20.46 15.83 -2.67
C THR A 491 -19.94 16.15 -1.28
N GLY A 492 -20.70 16.91 -0.49
CA GLY A 492 -20.32 17.22 0.89
C GLY A 492 -20.29 15.97 1.77
N LEU A 493 -21.48 15.44 2.06
CA LEU A 493 -21.69 14.24 2.86
C LEU A 493 -22.41 13.18 2.02
N LEU A 494 -21.77 12.02 1.82
CA LEU A 494 -22.30 10.89 1.06
C LEU A 494 -22.62 9.74 2.01
N LEU A 495 -23.88 9.33 2.06
CA LEU A 495 -24.36 8.24 2.90
C LEU A 495 -24.83 7.08 2.02
N GLU A 496 -24.08 5.98 2.06
CA GLU A 496 -24.37 4.77 1.31
C GLU A 496 -25.45 3.90 1.96
N GLU A 497 -25.78 2.82 1.28
CA GLU A 497 -26.87 1.90 1.59
C GLU A 497 -26.83 1.43 3.05
N ASP A 498 -28.00 1.40 3.70
CA ASP A 498 -28.16 0.89 5.07
C ASP A 498 -27.26 1.56 6.14
N SER A 499 -26.65 2.71 5.85
CA SER A 499 -25.82 3.45 6.81
C SER A 499 -26.67 4.11 7.91
N LEU A 500 -26.11 4.13 9.13
CA LEU A 500 -26.77 4.65 10.33
C LEU A 500 -25.99 5.84 10.89
N VAL A 501 -26.19 7.02 10.30
CA VAL A 501 -25.41 8.21 10.65
C VAL A 501 -26.17 9.16 11.56
N SER A 502 -25.50 9.66 12.60
CA SER A 502 -25.99 10.80 13.39
C SER A 502 -25.10 12.01 13.13
N VAL A 503 -25.71 13.12 12.72
CA VAL A 503 -25.06 14.41 12.49
C VAL A 503 -25.61 15.42 13.48
N GLU A 504 -24.74 16.02 14.29
CA GLU A 504 -25.07 17.06 15.26
C GLU A 504 -24.29 18.34 14.92
N GLY A 505 -25.00 19.35 14.43
CA GLY A 505 -24.42 20.62 14.02
C GLY A 505 -23.49 20.51 12.81
N GLY A 506 -22.74 21.59 12.58
CA GLY A 506 -21.78 21.68 11.49
C GLY A 506 -22.39 22.24 10.21
N GLU A 507 -21.61 22.14 9.14
CA GLU A 507 -21.90 22.83 7.91
C GLU A 507 -21.22 22.23 6.68
N VAL A 508 -21.92 22.28 5.56
CA VAL A 508 -21.44 21.92 4.24
C VAL A 508 -21.55 23.14 3.33
N ARG A 509 -20.43 23.65 2.82
CA ARG A 509 -20.39 24.84 1.94
C ARG A 509 -19.82 24.51 0.56
N GLU A 510 -20.27 25.25 -0.44
CA GLU A 510 -19.64 25.36 -1.76
C GLU A 510 -19.45 24.02 -2.49
N SER A 511 -20.41 23.10 -2.34
CA SER A 511 -20.36 21.82 -3.03
C SER A 511 -20.57 21.97 -4.54
N ARG A 512 -19.68 21.39 -5.37
CA ARG A 512 -19.78 21.40 -6.84
C ARG A 512 -20.92 20.53 -7.39
N GLY A 513 -21.47 19.65 -6.55
CA GLY A 513 -22.66 18.85 -6.77
C GLY A 513 -23.68 19.09 -5.64
N SER A 514 -24.09 18.02 -4.97
CA SER A 514 -25.07 18.10 -3.88
C SER A 514 -24.39 18.20 -2.52
N GLY A 515 -24.99 18.92 -1.57
CA GLY A 515 -24.44 19.08 -0.23
C GLY A 515 -24.47 17.76 0.56
N VAL A 516 -25.66 17.19 0.72
CA VAL A 516 -25.87 15.89 1.36
C VAL A 516 -26.55 14.93 0.39
N VAL A 517 -26.04 13.71 0.28
CA VAL A 517 -26.57 12.64 -0.59
C VAL A 517 -26.84 11.40 0.25
N VAL A 518 -28.05 10.85 0.13
CA VAL A 518 -28.51 9.70 0.91
C VAL A 518 -29.04 8.60 -0.01
N TYR A 519 -28.45 7.40 0.04
CA TYR A 519 -28.85 6.25 -0.77
C TYR A 519 -29.88 5.34 -0.09
N ALA A 520 -30.33 4.33 -0.85
CA ALA A 520 -31.38 3.39 -0.46
C ALA A 520 -31.10 2.73 0.89
N GLY A 521 -32.07 2.72 1.80
CA GLY A 521 -31.94 2.07 3.11
C GLY A 521 -31.13 2.84 4.14
N ALA A 522 -30.38 3.88 3.75
CA ALA A 522 -29.69 4.77 4.69
C ALA A 522 -30.72 5.53 5.55
N ARG A 523 -30.44 5.68 6.85
CA ARG A 523 -31.37 6.30 7.82
C ARG A 523 -30.70 7.35 8.71
N PRO A 524 -30.14 8.43 8.15
CA PRO A 524 -29.53 9.48 8.94
C PRO A 524 -30.50 10.20 9.87
N THR A 525 -29.96 10.59 11.02
CA THR A 525 -30.54 11.59 11.91
C THR A 525 -29.65 12.82 11.90
N VAL A 526 -30.16 13.94 11.40
CA VAL A 526 -29.41 15.18 11.22
C VAL A 526 -30.08 16.27 12.03
N HIS A 527 -29.32 16.92 12.89
CA HIS A 527 -29.78 18.01 13.74
C HIS A 527 -28.86 19.23 13.57
N GLY A 528 -29.41 20.41 13.28
CA GLY A 528 -28.63 21.66 13.26
C GLY A 528 -27.61 21.82 12.12
N LEU A 529 -27.73 21.04 11.03
CA LEU A 529 -26.79 21.13 9.90
C LEU A 529 -27.14 22.30 8.97
N THR A 530 -26.14 23.11 8.61
CA THR A 530 -26.29 24.13 7.57
C THR A 530 -25.66 23.66 6.26
N VAL A 531 -26.41 23.71 5.15
CA VAL A 531 -25.89 23.42 3.81
C VAL A 531 -26.05 24.68 2.96
N ALA A 532 -24.93 25.23 2.48
CA ALA A 532 -24.90 26.51 1.78
C ALA A 532 -24.23 26.41 0.41
N SER A 533 -24.80 27.08 -0.58
CA SER A 533 -24.18 27.28 -1.91
C SER A 533 -23.88 25.98 -2.67
N ALA A 534 -24.74 24.96 -2.56
CA ALA A 534 -24.61 23.74 -3.36
C ALA A 534 -24.95 24.00 -4.84
N ALA A 535 -24.10 23.55 -5.76
CA ALA A 535 -24.33 23.73 -7.21
C ALA A 535 -25.46 22.84 -7.76
N LYS A 536 -25.86 21.78 -7.04
CA LYS A 536 -27.08 20.99 -7.25
C LYS A 536 -28.04 21.16 -6.06
N ASN A 537 -28.45 20.07 -5.42
CA ASN A 537 -29.40 20.08 -4.30
C ASN A 537 -28.64 20.30 -2.98
N ALA A 538 -29.25 20.99 -2.02
CA ALA A 538 -28.71 21.03 -0.67
C ALA A 538 -28.83 19.65 -0.02
N LEU A 539 -30.00 19.00 -0.17
CA LEU A 539 -30.27 17.65 0.27
C LEU A 539 -30.81 16.80 -0.90
N TYR A 540 -30.13 15.72 -1.23
CA TYR A 540 -30.55 14.73 -2.21
C TYR A 540 -30.80 13.39 -1.50
N VAL A 541 -32.05 12.94 -1.51
CA VAL A 541 -32.42 11.61 -1.02
C VAL A 541 -32.82 10.75 -2.22
N GLY A 542 -32.00 9.74 -2.51
CA GLY A 542 -32.22 8.81 -3.61
C GLY A 542 -33.37 7.85 -3.33
N ASP A 543 -33.65 6.97 -4.32
CA ASP A 543 -34.74 6.02 -4.24
C ASP A 543 -34.62 5.10 -3.02
N GLY A 544 -35.68 5.00 -2.23
CA GLY A 544 -35.70 4.19 -1.00
C GLY A 544 -34.83 4.72 0.14
N GLY A 545 -34.21 5.90 0.02
CA GLY A 545 -33.48 6.55 1.10
C GLY A 545 -34.43 7.10 2.16
N GLU A 546 -34.02 7.06 3.43
CA GLU A 546 -34.80 7.63 4.53
C GLU A 546 -34.00 8.72 5.24
N GLY A 547 -34.63 9.52 6.10
CA GLY A 547 -33.89 10.43 6.96
C GLY A 547 -34.76 11.39 7.75
N ARG A 548 -34.22 11.83 8.90
CA ARG A 548 -34.83 12.85 9.74
C ARG A 548 -33.89 14.03 9.89
N TYR A 549 -34.38 15.21 9.52
CA TYR A 549 -33.64 16.47 9.53
C TYR A 549 -34.39 17.46 10.42
N VAL A 550 -33.71 17.96 11.45
CA VAL A 550 -34.31 18.81 12.48
C VAL A 550 -33.46 20.06 12.66
N ASP A 551 -34.07 21.24 12.64
CA ASP A 551 -33.35 22.52 12.81
C ASP A 551 -32.23 22.73 11.75
N CYS A 552 -32.40 22.16 10.55
CA CYS A 552 -31.42 22.27 9.45
C CYS A 552 -31.69 23.48 8.55
N HIS A 553 -30.64 24.09 8.02
CA HIS A 553 -30.72 25.25 7.13
C HIS A 553 -30.19 24.89 5.74
N PHE A 554 -31.02 25.01 4.71
CA PHE A 554 -30.66 24.73 3.32
C PHE A 554 -30.71 26.04 2.54
N THR A 555 -29.55 26.56 2.12
CA THR A 555 -29.46 27.92 1.58
C THR A 555 -28.73 27.95 0.24
N LYS A 556 -29.22 28.78 -0.70
CA LYS A 556 -28.53 29.14 -1.95
C LYS A 556 -28.15 27.98 -2.86
N SER A 557 -28.95 26.91 -2.90
CA SER A 557 -28.78 25.84 -3.88
C SER A 557 -29.30 26.24 -5.27
N ARG A 558 -28.66 25.76 -6.35
CA ARG A 558 -29.07 26.08 -7.74
C ARG A 558 -30.14 25.15 -8.32
N PHE A 559 -30.36 24.01 -7.69
CA PHE A 559 -31.45 23.09 -7.98
C PHE A 559 -32.42 23.08 -6.78
N PRO A 560 -33.55 22.36 -6.86
CA PRO A 560 -34.47 22.26 -5.75
C PRO A 560 -33.73 21.96 -4.44
N ALA A 561 -34.00 22.72 -3.38
CA ALA A 561 -33.23 22.62 -2.14
C ALA A 561 -33.22 21.19 -1.59
N VAL A 562 -34.38 20.53 -1.65
CA VAL A 562 -34.55 19.12 -1.30
C VAL A 562 -35.04 18.33 -2.52
N TYR A 563 -34.37 17.22 -2.82
CA TYR A 563 -34.85 16.19 -3.76
C TYR A 563 -35.20 14.89 -3.03
N ALA A 564 -36.37 14.33 -3.32
CA ALA A 564 -36.85 13.07 -2.76
C ALA A 564 -37.22 12.07 -3.87
N GLY A 565 -36.41 11.02 -4.03
CA GLY A 565 -36.59 9.96 -5.04
C GLY A 565 -37.72 8.98 -4.72
N ALA A 566 -37.95 8.01 -5.59
CA ALA A 566 -39.04 7.06 -5.49
C ALA A 566 -38.96 6.21 -4.21
N ARG A 567 -40.07 6.06 -3.50
CA ARG A 567 -40.18 5.32 -2.22
C ARG A 567 -39.26 5.85 -1.11
N SER A 568 -38.72 7.06 -1.23
CA SER A 568 -37.93 7.69 -0.18
C SER A 568 -38.82 8.17 0.96
N ARG A 569 -38.26 8.30 2.17
CA ARG A 569 -38.97 8.83 3.35
C ARG A 569 -38.19 9.95 4.01
N VAL A 570 -38.64 11.19 3.83
CA VAL A 570 -37.93 12.39 4.31
C VAL A 570 -38.78 13.09 5.37
N VAL A 571 -38.22 13.29 6.57
CA VAL A 571 -38.86 14.05 7.64
C VAL A 571 -38.08 15.33 7.91
N LEU A 572 -38.68 16.48 7.62
CA LEU A 572 -38.14 17.81 7.87
C LEU A 572 -38.90 18.46 9.03
N ARG A 573 -38.19 18.94 10.05
CA ARG A 573 -38.81 19.63 11.20
C ARG A 573 -38.05 20.89 11.56
N ARG A 574 -38.74 22.04 11.59
CA ARG A 574 -38.13 23.35 11.89
C ARG A 574 -36.94 23.67 10.98
N CYS A 575 -36.96 23.17 9.75
CA CYS A 575 -35.93 23.47 8.77
C CYS A 575 -36.21 24.79 8.06
N VAL A 576 -35.15 25.49 7.69
CA VAL A 576 -35.21 26.75 6.92
C VAL A 576 -34.69 26.48 5.51
N VAL A 577 -35.43 26.90 4.49
CA VAL A 577 -34.98 26.93 3.10
C VAL A 577 -34.93 28.38 2.61
N ASP A 578 -33.79 28.80 2.07
CA ASP A 578 -33.56 30.19 1.65
C ASP A 578 -32.82 30.31 0.31
N GLY A 579 -33.25 31.23 -0.54
CA GLY A 579 -32.51 31.68 -1.72
C GLY A 579 -32.37 30.62 -2.83
N THR A 580 -33.43 29.88 -3.12
CA THR A 580 -33.45 28.78 -4.13
C THR A 580 -34.68 28.90 -5.02
N ASP A 581 -34.62 28.52 -6.30
CA ASP A 581 -35.78 28.63 -7.20
C ASP A 581 -36.98 27.77 -6.74
N THR A 582 -36.72 26.53 -6.30
CA THR A 582 -37.74 25.58 -5.80
C THR A 582 -37.26 24.99 -4.47
N ASP A 583 -38.14 24.83 -3.49
CA ASP A 583 -37.76 24.27 -2.18
C ASP A 583 -37.75 22.72 -2.16
N LEU A 584 -38.69 22.06 -2.84
CA LEU A 584 -38.84 20.60 -2.86
C LEU A 584 -39.21 20.08 -4.26
N LEU A 585 -38.45 19.09 -4.74
CA LEU A 585 -38.84 18.23 -5.84
C LEU A 585 -38.98 16.78 -5.34
N ARG A 586 -40.13 16.15 -5.61
CA ARG A 586 -40.40 14.79 -5.14
C ARG A 586 -40.98 13.90 -6.24
N ASP A 587 -40.64 12.62 -6.19
CA ASP A 587 -41.36 11.58 -6.92
C ASP A 587 -42.76 11.33 -6.32
N ASP A 588 -43.70 10.84 -7.13
CA ASP A 588 -45.08 10.56 -6.70
C ASP A 588 -45.17 9.51 -5.58
N THR A 589 -44.17 8.63 -5.48
CA THR A 589 -44.08 7.58 -4.46
C THR A 589 -43.25 7.98 -3.24
N ALA A 590 -42.70 9.20 -3.21
CA ALA A 590 -41.90 9.70 -2.10
C ALA A 590 -42.79 10.16 -0.93
N GLU A 591 -42.46 9.71 0.28
CA GLU A 591 -43.11 10.15 1.52
C GLU A 591 -42.31 11.28 2.17
N VAL A 592 -42.71 12.53 1.89
CA VAL A 592 -42.08 13.71 2.50
C VAL A 592 -43.02 14.31 3.55
N TYR A 593 -42.50 14.54 4.75
CA TYR A 593 -43.21 15.17 5.87
C TYR A 593 -42.46 16.44 6.28
N ALA A 594 -43.13 17.58 6.29
CA ALA A 594 -42.58 18.86 6.74
C ALA A 594 -43.40 19.41 7.90
N GLN A 595 -42.75 19.80 9.00
CA GLN A 595 -43.39 20.38 10.17
C GLN A 595 -42.65 21.63 10.62
N ASP A 596 -43.37 22.74 10.81
CA ASP A 596 -42.83 24.02 11.28
C ASP A 596 -41.65 24.53 10.40
N CYS A 597 -41.61 24.14 9.11
CA CYS A 597 -40.57 24.56 8.17
C CYS A 597 -40.85 25.97 7.63
N HIS A 598 -39.78 26.75 7.47
CA HIS A 598 -39.84 28.12 6.99
C HIS A 598 -39.14 28.24 5.64
N VAL A 599 -39.73 29.00 4.72
CA VAL A 599 -39.21 29.18 3.36
C VAL A 599 -39.15 30.67 3.05
N GLU A 600 -37.97 31.18 2.72
CA GLU A 600 -37.69 32.57 2.37
C GLU A 600 -37.03 32.65 0.99
N ASP A 601 -37.31 33.70 0.21
CA ASP A 601 -36.71 33.92 -1.10
C ASP A 601 -36.73 32.71 -2.07
N VAL A 602 -37.86 31.98 -2.09
CA VAL A 602 -38.12 30.86 -3.02
C VAL A 602 -39.23 31.21 -4.00
N ALA A 603 -39.00 30.96 -5.29
CA ALA A 603 -39.97 31.29 -6.34
C ALA A 603 -41.21 30.37 -6.31
N GLU A 604 -41.02 29.07 -6.05
CA GLU A 604 -42.09 28.06 -5.97
C GLU A 604 -42.06 27.31 -4.63
N PRO A 605 -42.69 27.84 -3.55
CA PRO A 605 -42.68 27.19 -2.23
C PRO A 605 -43.74 26.09 -2.10
N VAL A 606 -43.30 24.87 -1.75
CA VAL A 606 -44.14 23.66 -1.56
C VAL A 606 -44.16 23.19 -0.10
N LEU A 607 -43.06 23.33 0.64
CA LEU A 607 -42.88 22.81 2.00
C LEU A 607 -43.88 23.37 3.04
N PRO A 608 -44.22 24.67 3.07
CA PRO A 608 -45.13 25.23 4.07
C PRO A 608 -46.58 24.74 3.95
N ALA A 609 -46.96 24.15 2.81
CA ALA A 609 -48.31 23.71 2.51
C ALA A 609 -48.58 22.23 2.85
N MET A 610 -47.60 21.51 3.43
CA MET A 610 -47.70 20.07 3.68
C MET A 610 -48.38 19.75 5.03
N PRO A 611 -49.38 18.86 5.07
CA PRO A 611 -50.13 18.56 6.29
C PRO A 611 -49.30 17.74 7.31
N ALA A 612 -49.49 18.04 8.60
CA ALA A 612 -48.87 17.35 9.72
C ALA A 612 -49.30 15.85 9.80
N PRO A 613 -48.44 14.95 10.29
CA PRO A 613 -48.78 13.54 10.38
C PRO A 613 -49.73 13.28 11.55
N GLY A 614 -50.98 12.91 11.24
CA GLY A 614 -51.93 12.34 12.21
C GLY A 614 -53.28 13.05 12.36
N ALA A 615 -54.12 12.96 11.32
CA ALA A 615 -55.58 13.03 11.48
C ALA A 615 -56.23 12.06 10.47
N ARG A 616 -56.19 10.76 10.77
CA ARG A 616 -57.13 9.80 10.18
C ARG A 616 -58.19 9.52 11.24
N ASP A 617 -59.30 10.24 11.16
CA ASP A 617 -60.54 9.87 11.85
C ASP A 617 -60.99 8.50 11.35
N GLY A 618 -61.26 7.60 12.31
CA GLY A 618 -61.76 6.28 12.04
C GLY A 618 -63.19 6.32 11.51
N SER A 619 -63.39 5.74 10.32
CA SER A 619 -64.58 4.91 10.06
C SER A 619 -64.29 3.96 8.88
N PRO A 620 -64.61 2.66 9.00
CA PRO A 620 -64.53 1.75 7.87
C PRO A 620 -65.81 1.92 7.03
N ARG A 621 -65.67 2.20 5.74
CA ARG A 621 -66.80 2.15 4.82
C ARG A 621 -66.48 1.32 3.58
N ALA A 622 -67.33 0.30 3.41
CA ALA A 622 -67.29 -0.77 2.44
C ALA A 622 -67.32 -0.29 0.97
N PRO A 623 -66.86 -1.13 0.02
CA PRO A 623 -66.91 -0.82 -1.40
C PRO A 623 -68.33 -1.02 -1.95
N ALA A 624 -68.87 0.00 -2.61
CA ALA A 624 -70.11 -0.11 -3.37
C ALA A 624 -69.81 -0.52 -4.82
N VAL A 625 -70.39 -1.65 -5.21
CA VAL A 625 -70.44 -2.24 -6.55
C VAL A 625 -71.66 -1.69 -7.29
N LEU A 626 -71.58 -1.62 -8.64
CA LEU A 626 -72.58 -2.02 -9.66
C LEU A 626 -72.43 -1.12 -10.91
N GLY A 627 -72.44 -1.61 -12.14
CA GLY A 627 -72.65 -2.95 -12.70
C GLY A 627 -72.40 -2.87 -14.23
N THR A 628 -71.74 -3.86 -14.82
CA THR A 628 -72.32 -5.03 -15.51
C THR A 628 -72.93 -4.76 -16.89
N ALA A 629 -72.35 -5.38 -17.92
CA ALA A 629 -73.07 -6.26 -18.84
C ALA A 629 -72.06 -7.15 -19.60
N GLY A 630 -72.07 -8.46 -19.33
CA GLY A 630 -71.58 -9.50 -20.24
C GLY A 630 -72.57 -9.75 -21.39
N PRO A 631 -72.47 -10.82 -22.21
CA PRO A 631 -72.21 -12.18 -21.70
C PRO A 631 -71.44 -13.16 -22.63
N THR A 632 -70.95 -14.24 -21.99
CA THR A 632 -70.84 -15.67 -22.37
C THR A 632 -70.81 -16.14 -23.83
N GLY A 633 -70.00 -17.17 -24.10
CA GLY A 633 -70.38 -18.25 -25.04
C GLY A 633 -69.23 -19.02 -25.67
N ALA A 634 -69.20 -20.33 -25.44
CA ALA A 634 -68.17 -21.27 -25.87
C ALA A 634 -68.27 -21.76 -27.33
N ALA A 635 -67.20 -22.45 -27.74
CA ALA A 635 -67.14 -23.59 -28.69
C ALA A 635 -67.06 -23.29 -30.21
N GLY A 636 -65.84 -23.47 -30.74
CA GLY A 636 -65.49 -24.50 -31.73
C GLY A 636 -65.92 -24.32 -33.19
N ALA A 637 -64.94 -24.17 -34.08
CA ALA A 637 -64.74 -24.99 -35.28
C ALA A 637 -63.48 -24.52 -36.02
N GLY A 638 -62.74 -25.48 -36.56
CA GLY A 638 -61.38 -25.28 -37.04
C GLY A 638 -61.26 -24.52 -38.36
N SER A 639 -60.04 -24.07 -38.61
CA SER A 639 -59.46 -24.14 -39.94
C SER A 639 -58.03 -24.63 -39.80
N ASP A 640 -57.87 -25.88 -40.18
CA ASP A 640 -56.63 -26.55 -40.54
C ASP A 640 -55.87 -25.68 -41.56
N GLN A 641 -54.79 -25.02 -41.10
CA GLN A 641 -53.69 -24.61 -41.96
C GLN A 641 -52.41 -25.07 -41.30
N ARG A 642 -52.06 -26.29 -41.66
CA ARG A 642 -50.70 -26.82 -41.66
C ARG A 642 -49.84 -25.83 -42.46
N GLU A 643 -48.99 -25.04 -41.79
CA GLU A 643 -47.89 -24.32 -42.43
C GLU A 643 -46.61 -25.17 -42.32
N PRO A 644 -46.13 -25.72 -43.44
CA PRO A 644 -44.79 -26.25 -43.57
C PRO A 644 -43.86 -25.12 -44.05
N ASP A 645 -43.08 -24.49 -43.16
CA ASP A 645 -41.91 -23.70 -43.60
C ASP A 645 -40.88 -23.35 -42.50
N ASP A 646 -41.27 -23.29 -41.21
CA ASP A 646 -40.34 -22.82 -40.15
C ASP A 646 -39.10 -23.72 -39.95
N SER A 647 -39.23 -25.03 -40.14
CA SER A 647 -38.10 -25.96 -39.99
C SER A 647 -37.12 -25.91 -41.17
N GLU A 648 -37.57 -25.58 -42.38
CA GLU A 648 -36.73 -25.53 -43.57
C GLU A 648 -36.01 -24.17 -43.64
N ALA A 649 -36.69 -23.09 -43.28
CA ALA A 649 -36.11 -21.76 -43.10
C ALA A 649 -35.06 -21.71 -41.98
N ALA A 650 -35.30 -22.38 -40.84
CA ALA A 650 -34.33 -22.49 -39.75
C ALA A 650 -33.08 -23.28 -40.16
N ALA A 651 -33.25 -24.40 -40.89
CA ALA A 651 -32.14 -25.19 -41.39
C ALA A 651 -31.29 -24.43 -42.42
N ALA A 652 -31.91 -23.70 -43.34
CA ALA A 652 -31.21 -22.85 -44.31
C ALA A 652 -30.43 -21.71 -43.63
N LYS A 653 -31.00 -21.10 -42.59
CA LYS A 653 -30.34 -20.06 -41.79
C LYS A 653 -29.13 -20.61 -41.02
N LEU A 654 -29.24 -21.81 -40.47
CA LEU A 654 -28.14 -22.49 -39.77
C LEU A 654 -26.97 -22.81 -40.71
N GLU A 655 -27.26 -23.29 -41.93
CA GLU A 655 -26.23 -23.59 -42.92
C GLU A 655 -25.54 -22.32 -43.44
N LYS A 656 -26.29 -21.22 -43.61
CA LYS A 656 -25.70 -19.92 -43.94
C LYS A 656 -24.72 -19.43 -42.87
N LEU A 657 -25.11 -19.48 -41.59
CA LEU A 657 -24.25 -19.08 -40.47
C LEU A 657 -23.01 -19.97 -40.35
N ARG A 658 -23.15 -21.27 -40.64
CA ARG A 658 -22.01 -22.19 -40.71
C ARG A 658 -21.04 -21.81 -41.83
N SER A 659 -21.55 -21.48 -43.01
CA SER A 659 -20.71 -20.99 -44.11
C SER A 659 -19.99 -19.68 -43.77
N GLU A 660 -20.68 -18.75 -43.08
CA GLU A 660 -20.08 -17.50 -42.61
C GLU A 660 -18.95 -17.75 -41.58
N LEU A 661 -19.13 -18.72 -40.68
CA LEU A 661 -18.10 -19.13 -39.73
C LEU A 661 -16.88 -19.75 -40.44
N GLU A 662 -17.10 -20.63 -41.43
CA GLU A 662 -16.02 -21.28 -42.20
C GLU A 662 -15.21 -20.28 -43.05
N ARG A 663 -15.84 -19.20 -43.51
CA ARG A 663 -15.18 -18.13 -44.29
C ARG A 663 -14.20 -17.28 -43.48
N LEU A 664 -14.30 -17.27 -42.15
CA LEU A 664 -13.33 -16.56 -41.31
C LEU A 664 -11.95 -17.19 -41.50
N VAL A 665 -10.94 -16.37 -41.79
CA VAL A 665 -9.56 -16.84 -41.91
C VAL A 665 -9.07 -17.31 -40.53
N GLY A 666 -8.37 -18.44 -40.49
CA GLY A 666 -7.83 -19.04 -39.26
C GLY A 666 -8.89 -19.51 -38.26
N LEU A 667 -8.57 -19.45 -36.96
CA LEU A 667 -9.48 -19.75 -35.84
C LEU A 667 -10.00 -21.20 -35.79
N ASP A 668 -9.23 -22.18 -36.26
CA ASP A 668 -9.69 -23.57 -36.36
C ASP A 668 -10.07 -24.19 -35.00
N SER A 669 -9.42 -23.79 -33.92
CA SER A 669 -9.79 -24.16 -32.54
C SER A 669 -11.16 -23.60 -32.17
N VAL A 670 -11.34 -22.29 -32.28
CA VAL A 670 -12.59 -21.58 -31.96
C VAL A 670 -13.75 -22.06 -32.82
N LYS A 671 -13.55 -22.26 -34.13
CA LYS A 671 -14.58 -22.79 -35.05
C LYS A 671 -15.12 -24.14 -34.58
N ARG A 672 -14.23 -25.06 -34.20
CA ARG A 672 -14.61 -26.38 -33.66
C ARG A 672 -15.38 -26.25 -32.36
N GLU A 673 -14.98 -25.36 -31.48
CA GLU A 673 -15.66 -25.12 -30.19
C GLU A 673 -17.05 -24.51 -30.39
N VAL A 674 -17.20 -23.52 -31.28
CA VAL A 674 -18.50 -22.91 -31.62
C VAL A 674 -19.44 -23.95 -32.20
N VAL A 675 -18.99 -24.79 -33.14
CA VAL A 675 -19.79 -25.90 -33.68
C VAL A 675 -20.20 -26.88 -32.58
N THR A 676 -19.30 -27.19 -31.64
CA THR A 676 -19.58 -28.07 -30.52
C THR A 676 -20.63 -27.47 -29.57
N LEU A 677 -20.54 -26.17 -29.27
CA LEU A 677 -21.51 -25.44 -28.47
C LEU A 677 -22.88 -25.41 -29.15
N THR A 678 -22.93 -25.13 -30.45
CA THR A 678 -24.19 -25.13 -31.22
C THR A 678 -24.88 -26.49 -31.16
N LYS A 679 -24.12 -27.61 -31.30
CA LYS A 679 -24.67 -28.97 -31.17
C LYS A 679 -25.18 -29.27 -29.76
N LEU A 680 -24.46 -28.83 -28.73
CA LEU A 680 -24.89 -28.97 -27.34
C LEU A 680 -26.21 -28.22 -27.09
N MET A 681 -26.30 -26.99 -27.59
CA MET A 681 -27.50 -26.15 -27.47
C MET A 681 -28.68 -26.71 -28.28
N GLN A 682 -28.41 -27.30 -29.45
CA GLN A 682 -29.41 -28.04 -30.23
C GLN A 682 -29.99 -29.21 -29.41
N MET A 683 -29.16 -29.95 -28.67
CA MET A 683 -29.64 -31.01 -27.77
C MET A 683 -30.51 -30.45 -26.63
N VAL A 684 -30.13 -29.30 -26.04
CA VAL A 684 -30.92 -28.62 -25.02
C VAL A 684 -32.31 -28.24 -25.57
N LYS A 685 -32.35 -27.68 -26.78
CA LYS A 685 -33.59 -27.33 -27.48
C LYS A 685 -34.49 -28.54 -27.71
N VAL A 686 -33.92 -29.63 -28.24
CA VAL A 686 -34.67 -30.89 -28.47
C VAL A 686 -35.27 -31.44 -27.17
N ARG A 687 -34.56 -31.33 -26.05
CA ARG A 687 -35.08 -31.74 -24.72
C ARG A 687 -36.21 -30.83 -24.24
N GLN A 688 -36.07 -29.51 -24.40
CA GLN A 688 -37.11 -28.54 -24.04
C GLN A 688 -38.38 -28.75 -24.87
N ASP A 689 -38.24 -28.96 -26.18
CA ASP A 689 -39.37 -29.23 -27.08
C ASP A 689 -40.06 -30.58 -26.77
N ALA A 690 -39.30 -31.54 -26.21
CA ALA A 690 -39.83 -32.80 -25.68
C ALA A 690 -40.41 -32.70 -24.25
N GLY A 691 -40.47 -31.50 -23.66
CA GLY A 691 -40.98 -31.27 -22.29
C GLY A 691 -40.09 -31.82 -21.18
N LEU A 692 -38.84 -32.20 -21.49
CA LEU A 692 -37.87 -32.69 -20.51
C LEU A 692 -37.13 -31.52 -19.86
N ALA A 693 -36.80 -31.67 -18.56
CA ALA A 693 -35.97 -30.69 -17.87
C ALA A 693 -34.61 -30.54 -18.60
N PRO A 694 -34.24 -29.31 -19.01
CA PRO A 694 -32.94 -29.05 -19.60
C PRO A 694 -31.85 -29.23 -18.54
N PRO A 695 -30.66 -29.74 -18.92
CA PRO A 695 -29.52 -29.74 -18.01
C PRO A 695 -29.15 -28.30 -17.63
N PRO A 696 -28.63 -28.06 -16.40
CA PRO A 696 -28.28 -26.73 -15.91
C PRO A 696 -26.97 -26.23 -16.55
N LEU A 697 -27.01 -25.98 -17.86
CA LEU A 697 -25.89 -25.47 -18.63
C LEU A 697 -26.01 -23.95 -18.76
N SER A 698 -25.00 -23.22 -18.30
CA SER A 698 -24.91 -21.79 -18.59
C SER A 698 -24.67 -21.58 -20.09
N ARG A 699 -25.32 -20.56 -20.64
CA ARG A 699 -25.15 -20.11 -22.03
C ARG A 699 -24.09 -19.01 -22.16
N HIS A 700 -23.57 -18.51 -21.03
CA HIS A 700 -22.60 -17.41 -20.97
C HIS A 700 -21.18 -17.88 -21.27
N LEU A 701 -20.39 -17.05 -21.98
CA LEU A 701 -19.07 -17.43 -22.47
C LEU A 701 -18.02 -16.36 -22.14
N VAL A 702 -16.77 -16.81 -21.98
CA VAL A 702 -15.58 -15.94 -21.95
C VAL A 702 -14.83 -16.07 -23.27
N LEU A 703 -14.50 -14.95 -23.92
CA LEU A 703 -13.64 -14.93 -25.11
C LEU A 703 -12.28 -14.31 -24.75
N ALA A 704 -11.24 -15.13 -24.67
CA ALA A 704 -9.92 -14.72 -24.22
C ALA A 704 -8.93 -14.66 -25.39
N GLY A 705 -8.26 -13.53 -25.61
CA GLY A 705 -7.19 -13.40 -26.62
C GLY A 705 -6.87 -11.95 -26.99
N ASN A 706 -5.82 -11.74 -27.77
CA ASN A 706 -5.33 -10.39 -28.12
C ASN A 706 -6.32 -9.59 -29.00
N PRO A 707 -6.21 -8.24 -29.07
CA PRO A 707 -7.05 -7.42 -29.92
C PRO A 707 -6.97 -7.83 -31.40
N GLY A 708 -8.10 -7.81 -32.11
CA GLY A 708 -8.12 -8.11 -33.55
C GLY A 708 -8.10 -9.60 -33.93
N THR A 709 -8.30 -10.52 -32.98
CA THR A 709 -8.39 -11.98 -33.23
C THR A 709 -9.80 -12.48 -33.61
N GLY A 710 -10.79 -11.59 -33.76
CA GLY A 710 -12.13 -11.97 -34.26
C GLY A 710 -13.20 -12.30 -33.19
N LYS A 711 -12.94 -12.01 -31.91
CA LYS A 711 -13.87 -12.22 -30.78
C LYS A 711 -15.29 -11.69 -31.03
N THR A 712 -15.44 -10.42 -31.40
CA THR A 712 -16.73 -9.78 -31.65
C THR A 712 -17.49 -10.40 -32.82
N THR A 713 -16.77 -10.81 -33.88
CA THR A 713 -17.35 -11.49 -35.05
C THR A 713 -17.92 -12.86 -34.66
N VAL A 714 -17.17 -13.63 -33.86
CA VAL A 714 -17.62 -14.94 -33.37
C VAL A 714 -18.80 -14.80 -32.40
N ALA A 715 -18.80 -13.79 -31.52
CA ALA A 715 -19.92 -13.50 -30.62
C ALA A 715 -21.23 -13.24 -31.39
N ARG A 716 -21.16 -12.49 -32.50
CA ARG A 716 -22.30 -12.21 -33.39
C ARG A 716 -22.85 -13.48 -34.04
N LEU A 717 -21.96 -14.33 -34.56
CA LEU A 717 -22.34 -15.61 -35.16
C LEU A 717 -22.97 -16.55 -34.13
N TYR A 718 -22.44 -16.61 -32.92
CA TYR A 718 -22.99 -17.41 -31.83
C TYR A 718 -24.43 -17.00 -31.47
N GLY A 719 -24.70 -15.70 -31.35
CA GLY A 719 -26.07 -15.18 -31.17
C GLY A 719 -27.01 -15.58 -32.32
N GLY A 720 -26.52 -15.51 -33.56
CA GLY A 720 -27.24 -15.98 -34.74
C GLY A 720 -27.58 -17.47 -34.70
N PHE A 721 -26.64 -18.32 -34.29
CA PHE A 721 -26.84 -19.76 -34.14
C PHE A 721 -27.93 -20.06 -33.10
N LEU A 722 -27.89 -19.42 -31.94
CA LEU A 722 -28.89 -19.62 -30.88
C LEU A 722 -30.29 -19.14 -31.29
N ALA A 723 -30.39 -18.05 -32.06
CA ALA A 723 -31.66 -17.60 -32.61
C ALA A 723 -32.20 -18.54 -33.70
N ALA A 724 -31.33 -19.07 -34.56
CA ALA A 724 -31.74 -20.08 -35.56
C ALA A 724 -32.22 -21.38 -34.91
N LEU A 725 -31.71 -21.72 -33.72
CA LEU A 725 -32.17 -22.85 -32.90
C LEU A 725 -33.42 -22.53 -32.06
N GLY A 726 -33.94 -21.30 -32.10
CA GLY A 726 -35.10 -20.89 -31.30
C GLY A 726 -34.85 -20.81 -29.79
N LEU A 727 -33.58 -20.67 -29.38
CA LEU A 727 -33.18 -20.48 -27.98
C LEU A 727 -33.10 -18.99 -27.59
N LEU A 728 -32.96 -18.11 -28.58
CA LEU A 728 -33.05 -16.65 -28.45
C LEU A 728 -34.09 -16.13 -29.45
N SER A 729 -34.82 -15.08 -29.10
CA SER A 729 -35.88 -14.55 -29.98
C SER A 729 -35.34 -13.79 -31.20
N ARG A 730 -34.14 -13.18 -31.12
CA ARG A 730 -33.58 -12.34 -32.18
C ARG A 730 -32.10 -12.62 -32.48
N GLY A 731 -31.29 -12.90 -31.46
CA GLY A 731 -29.86 -13.20 -31.60
C GLY A 731 -28.99 -11.99 -31.99
N HIS A 732 -29.49 -10.77 -31.83
CA HIS A 732 -28.74 -9.55 -32.10
C HIS A 732 -27.63 -9.34 -31.06
N LEU A 733 -26.52 -8.72 -31.47
CA LEU A 733 -25.40 -8.40 -30.60
C LEU A 733 -25.53 -6.95 -30.10
N VAL A 734 -25.47 -6.74 -28.79
CA VAL A 734 -25.29 -5.44 -28.15
C VAL A 734 -23.88 -5.40 -27.59
N GLU A 735 -23.04 -4.54 -28.14
CA GLU A 735 -21.68 -4.31 -27.66
C GLU A 735 -21.72 -3.24 -26.56
N ALA A 736 -20.94 -3.46 -25.52
CA ALA A 736 -20.80 -2.56 -24.38
C ALA A 736 -19.36 -2.57 -23.88
N ASP A 737 -18.89 -1.44 -23.40
CA ASP A 737 -17.65 -1.34 -22.64
C ASP A 737 -17.92 -0.87 -21.21
N ARG A 738 -16.85 -0.61 -20.47
CA ARG A 738 -16.94 -0.03 -19.12
C ARG A 738 -17.70 1.30 -19.11
N GLY A 739 -17.44 2.19 -20.06
CA GLY A 739 -18.11 3.49 -20.16
C GLY A 739 -19.60 3.37 -20.42
N ASP A 740 -20.05 2.30 -21.07
CA ASP A 740 -21.48 2.01 -21.27
C ASP A 740 -22.16 1.46 -20.01
N LEU A 741 -21.45 0.68 -19.19
CA LEU A 741 -22.03 -0.01 -18.04
C LEU A 741 -21.94 0.81 -16.75
N VAL A 742 -20.86 1.55 -16.59
CA VAL A 742 -20.49 2.25 -15.36
C VAL A 742 -20.94 3.72 -15.44
N GLY A 743 -21.64 4.18 -14.42
CA GLY A 743 -22.07 5.58 -14.29
C GLY A 743 -20.91 6.49 -13.87
N GLU A 744 -20.97 7.76 -14.29
CA GLU A 744 -20.01 8.80 -13.86
C GLU A 744 -20.24 9.24 -12.40
N TYR A 745 -21.40 8.90 -11.84
CA TYR A 745 -21.83 9.30 -10.50
C TYR A 745 -22.36 8.09 -9.73
N VAL A 746 -22.18 8.12 -8.41
CA VAL A 746 -22.66 7.08 -7.49
C VAL A 746 -24.18 6.88 -7.69
N GLY A 747 -24.63 5.62 -7.79
CA GLY A 747 -26.04 5.26 -8.00
C GLY A 747 -26.56 5.35 -9.44
N HIS A 748 -25.74 5.78 -10.40
CA HIS A 748 -26.10 5.77 -11.83
C HIS A 748 -25.72 4.46 -12.52
N THR A 749 -24.90 3.61 -11.89
CA THR A 749 -24.34 2.42 -12.52
C THR A 749 -25.36 1.30 -12.65
N ALA A 750 -26.10 0.95 -11.60
CA ALA A 750 -27.15 -0.07 -11.70
C ALA A 750 -28.23 0.26 -12.75
N PRO A 751 -28.80 1.50 -12.81
CA PRO A 751 -29.73 1.87 -13.89
C PRO A 751 -29.11 1.78 -15.28
N LYS A 752 -27.87 2.22 -15.45
CA LYS A 752 -27.16 2.23 -16.74
C LYS A 752 -26.84 0.82 -17.22
N THR A 753 -26.26 -0.02 -16.36
CA THR A 753 -26.04 -1.45 -16.60
C THR A 753 -27.36 -2.16 -16.94
N THR A 754 -28.43 -1.89 -16.21
CA THR A 754 -29.77 -2.47 -16.49
C THR A 754 -30.31 -2.04 -17.85
N ALA A 755 -30.14 -0.76 -18.23
CA ALA A 755 -30.57 -0.26 -19.53
C ALA A 755 -29.81 -0.96 -20.67
N VAL A 756 -28.50 -1.11 -20.55
CA VAL A 756 -27.67 -1.82 -21.54
C VAL A 756 -28.08 -3.29 -21.63
N PHE A 757 -28.27 -3.97 -20.50
CA PHE A 757 -28.70 -5.37 -20.46
C PHE A 757 -30.08 -5.56 -21.10
N ARG A 758 -31.05 -4.68 -20.80
CA ARG A 758 -32.40 -4.76 -21.39
C ARG A 758 -32.40 -4.64 -22.91
N ARG A 759 -31.48 -3.85 -23.49
CA ARG A 759 -31.32 -3.79 -24.96
C ARG A 759 -30.88 -5.13 -25.54
N ALA A 760 -30.22 -5.98 -24.76
CA ALA A 760 -29.75 -7.30 -25.16
C ALA A 760 -30.78 -8.43 -24.97
N LEU A 761 -31.97 -8.15 -24.39
CA LEU A 761 -33.05 -9.13 -24.25
C LEU A 761 -33.40 -9.79 -25.59
N GLY A 762 -33.37 -11.12 -25.61
CA GLY A 762 -33.57 -11.92 -26.82
C GLY A 762 -32.33 -12.05 -27.73
N GLY A 763 -31.16 -11.62 -27.26
CA GLY A 763 -29.91 -11.55 -28.01
C GLY A 763 -28.67 -11.80 -27.14
N VAL A 764 -27.55 -11.17 -27.51
CA VAL A 764 -26.25 -11.32 -26.87
C VAL A 764 -25.76 -9.97 -26.34
N LEU A 765 -25.40 -9.90 -25.07
CA LEU A 765 -24.67 -8.78 -24.49
C LEU A 765 -23.17 -9.10 -24.54
N PHE A 766 -22.41 -8.34 -25.32
CA PHE A 766 -20.96 -8.50 -25.46
C PHE A 766 -20.24 -7.37 -24.73
N ILE A 767 -19.49 -7.71 -23.69
CA ILE A 767 -18.72 -6.77 -22.88
C ILE A 767 -17.25 -6.90 -23.27
N ASP A 768 -16.72 -5.91 -23.98
CA ASP A 768 -15.30 -5.89 -24.35
C ASP A 768 -14.44 -5.34 -23.22
N GLU A 769 -13.20 -5.83 -23.14
CA GLU A 769 -12.25 -5.52 -22.06
C GLU A 769 -12.89 -5.57 -20.66
N ALA A 770 -13.67 -6.63 -20.40
CA ALA A 770 -14.51 -6.74 -19.21
C ALA A 770 -13.72 -6.70 -17.88
N TYR A 771 -12.42 -7.03 -17.92
CA TYR A 771 -11.51 -6.90 -16.78
C TYR A 771 -11.36 -5.44 -16.30
N SER A 772 -11.63 -4.46 -17.17
CA SER A 772 -11.65 -3.03 -16.81
C SER A 772 -12.76 -2.69 -15.82
N LEU A 773 -13.78 -3.53 -15.63
CA LEU A 773 -14.78 -3.39 -14.56
C LEU A 773 -14.20 -3.63 -13.16
N VAL A 774 -13.00 -4.24 -13.06
CA VAL A 774 -12.28 -4.45 -11.80
C VAL A 774 -10.82 -4.03 -11.98
N PRO A 775 -10.49 -2.73 -11.97
CA PRO A 775 -9.12 -2.24 -12.15
C PRO A 775 -8.15 -2.76 -11.06
N GLN A 776 -6.87 -2.87 -11.38
CA GLN A 776 -5.81 -3.21 -10.40
C GLN A 776 -5.63 -2.07 -9.39
N GLY A 777 -5.62 -2.39 -8.09
CA GLY A 777 -5.26 -1.44 -7.03
C GLY A 777 -6.32 -0.40 -6.63
N GLN A 778 -7.49 -0.40 -7.26
CA GLN A 778 -8.62 0.48 -6.92
C GLN A 778 -9.77 -0.34 -6.32
N PHE A 779 -10.08 -0.13 -5.04
CA PHE A 779 -11.17 -0.84 -4.34
C PHE A 779 -12.53 -0.13 -4.43
N THR A 780 -12.57 1.15 -4.81
CA THR A 780 -13.83 1.87 -5.04
C THR A 780 -13.95 2.25 -6.49
N ASP A 781 -14.55 1.33 -7.22
CA ASP A 781 -14.98 1.58 -8.56
C ASP A 781 -16.41 1.08 -8.73
N PHE A 782 -17.27 1.90 -9.35
CA PHE A 782 -18.64 1.53 -9.65
C PHE A 782 -18.73 0.30 -10.56
N GLY A 783 -17.61 -0.16 -11.15
CA GLY A 783 -17.54 -1.45 -11.84
C GLY A 783 -17.98 -2.66 -11.00
N SER A 784 -17.80 -2.63 -9.68
CA SER A 784 -18.31 -3.69 -8.78
C SER A 784 -19.85 -3.70 -8.69
N GLU A 785 -20.48 -2.52 -8.68
CA GLU A 785 -21.94 -2.34 -8.74
C GLU A 785 -22.49 -2.83 -10.09
N ALA A 786 -21.77 -2.56 -11.19
CA ALA A 786 -22.10 -3.09 -12.51
C ALA A 786 -22.05 -4.62 -12.53
N ILE A 787 -21.02 -5.24 -11.94
CA ILE A 787 -20.90 -6.70 -11.84
C ILE A 787 -22.03 -7.32 -11.01
N ALA A 788 -22.34 -6.75 -9.83
CA ALA A 788 -23.43 -7.24 -9.00
C ALA A 788 -24.78 -7.17 -9.74
N THR A 789 -25.03 -6.06 -10.44
CA THR A 789 -26.22 -5.87 -11.28
C THR A 789 -26.27 -6.88 -12.42
N LEU A 790 -25.15 -7.09 -13.14
CA LEU A 790 -25.05 -8.07 -14.22
C LEU A 790 -25.32 -9.50 -13.72
N VAL A 791 -24.71 -9.93 -12.62
CA VAL A 791 -24.89 -11.27 -12.05
C VAL A 791 -26.35 -11.53 -11.69
N LYS A 792 -27.03 -10.54 -11.11
CA LYS A 792 -28.47 -10.61 -10.82
C LYS A 792 -29.30 -10.77 -12.10
N LEU A 793 -29.07 -9.89 -13.08
CA LEU A 793 -29.82 -9.92 -14.34
C LEU A 793 -29.56 -11.18 -15.16
N MET A 794 -28.34 -11.74 -15.09
CA MET A 794 -27.98 -13.03 -15.69
C MET A 794 -28.75 -14.20 -15.06
N GLU A 795 -29.08 -14.13 -13.77
CA GLU A 795 -29.92 -15.13 -13.12
C GLU A 795 -31.40 -14.97 -13.52
N ASP A 796 -31.92 -13.74 -13.41
CA ASP A 796 -33.32 -13.43 -13.66
C ASP A 796 -33.72 -13.69 -15.12
N HIS A 797 -32.81 -13.48 -16.07
CA HIS A 797 -33.04 -13.58 -17.53
C HIS A 797 -32.17 -14.65 -18.22
N ARG A 798 -31.79 -15.71 -17.51
CA ARG A 798 -30.86 -16.75 -17.99
C ARG A 798 -31.23 -17.44 -19.32
N ASP A 799 -32.53 -17.50 -19.62
CA ASP A 799 -33.05 -18.15 -20.83
C ASP A 799 -33.29 -17.16 -22.00
N GLU A 800 -33.21 -15.86 -21.73
CA GLU A 800 -33.55 -14.78 -22.65
C GLU A 800 -32.32 -14.01 -23.17
N VAL A 801 -31.20 -14.05 -22.45
CA VAL A 801 -29.97 -13.31 -22.80
C VAL A 801 -28.74 -14.18 -22.67
N VAL A 802 -27.80 -14.01 -23.60
CA VAL A 802 -26.44 -14.54 -23.46
C VAL A 802 -25.47 -13.39 -23.22
N VAL A 803 -24.87 -13.35 -22.03
CA VAL A 803 -23.72 -12.48 -21.75
C VAL A 803 -22.41 -13.14 -22.19
N ILE A 804 -21.59 -12.40 -22.92
CA ILE A 804 -20.24 -12.78 -23.35
C ILE A 804 -19.28 -11.70 -22.86
N VAL A 805 -18.25 -12.10 -22.11
CA VAL A 805 -17.18 -11.19 -21.66
C VAL A 805 -15.90 -11.47 -22.43
N ALA A 806 -15.19 -10.42 -22.85
CA ALA A 806 -13.98 -10.53 -23.64
C ALA A 806 -12.80 -9.75 -23.04
N GLY A 807 -11.59 -10.25 -23.27
CA GLY A 807 -10.36 -9.60 -22.80
C GLY A 807 -9.11 -10.45 -22.95
N TYR A 808 -8.02 -10.02 -22.32
CA TYR A 808 -6.75 -10.76 -22.31
C TYR A 808 -6.84 -12.02 -21.44
N PRO A 809 -6.19 -13.13 -21.80
CA PRO A 809 -6.31 -14.40 -21.06
C PRO A 809 -6.02 -14.30 -19.55
N SER A 810 -4.93 -13.64 -19.17
CA SER A 810 -4.53 -13.44 -17.76
C SER A 810 -5.54 -12.57 -17.01
N GLU A 811 -5.96 -11.46 -17.62
CA GLU A 811 -6.90 -10.51 -17.05
C GLU A 811 -8.31 -11.09 -16.87
N MET A 812 -8.76 -11.95 -17.80
CA MET A 812 -10.05 -12.62 -17.70
C MET A 812 -10.08 -13.65 -16.57
N ASN A 813 -8.97 -14.36 -16.32
CA ASN A 813 -8.88 -15.24 -15.16
C ASN A 813 -9.01 -14.45 -13.85
N ARG A 814 -8.32 -13.31 -13.75
CA ARG A 814 -8.44 -12.41 -12.59
C ARG A 814 -9.88 -11.92 -12.39
N LEU A 815 -10.55 -11.48 -13.46
CA LEU A 815 -11.94 -11.02 -13.40
C LEU A 815 -12.86 -12.10 -12.82
N LEU A 816 -12.73 -13.36 -13.25
CA LEU A 816 -13.55 -14.46 -12.74
C LEU A 816 -13.24 -14.79 -11.27
N GLU A 817 -11.97 -14.74 -10.87
CA GLU A 817 -11.54 -14.97 -9.48
C GLU A 817 -12.03 -13.86 -8.53
N SER A 818 -12.23 -12.65 -9.04
CA SER A 818 -12.71 -11.51 -8.23
C SER A 818 -14.15 -11.65 -7.72
N ASN A 819 -14.98 -12.50 -8.36
CA ASN A 819 -16.39 -12.65 -7.98
C ASN A 819 -16.91 -14.08 -8.24
N ALA A 820 -17.28 -14.78 -7.17
CA ALA A 820 -17.83 -16.15 -7.25
C ALA A 820 -19.13 -16.25 -8.10
N GLY A 821 -19.91 -15.17 -8.17
CA GLY A 821 -21.11 -15.08 -9.00
C GLY A 821 -20.81 -15.09 -10.50
N LEU A 822 -19.70 -14.47 -10.92
CA LEU A 822 -19.19 -14.54 -12.29
C LEU A 822 -18.62 -15.94 -12.59
N ALA A 823 -17.75 -16.48 -11.73
CA ALA A 823 -17.12 -17.79 -11.92
C ALA A 823 -18.15 -18.93 -12.08
N SER A 824 -19.26 -18.88 -11.34
CA SER A 824 -20.33 -19.89 -11.44
C SER A 824 -21.16 -19.78 -12.73
N ARG A 825 -21.27 -18.58 -13.31
CA ARG A 825 -22.06 -18.33 -14.53
C ARG A 825 -21.25 -18.45 -15.81
N PHE A 826 -19.95 -18.19 -15.76
CA PHE A 826 -19.04 -18.30 -16.90
C PHE A 826 -18.25 -19.62 -16.82
N THR A 827 -18.86 -20.71 -17.27
CA THR A 827 -18.29 -22.06 -17.15
C THR A 827 -17.41 -22.49 -18.32
N ARG A 828 -17.29 -21.66 -19.36
CA ARG A 828 -16.51 -21.97 -20.57
C ARG A 828 -15.77 -20.74 -21.10
N THR A 829 -14.52 -20.97 -21.48
CA THR A 829 -13.63 -19.97 -22.09
C THR A 829 -13.21 -20.46 -23.47
N LEU A 830 -13.39 -19.62 -24.48
CA LEU A 830 -12.88 -19.82 -25.84
C LEU A 830 -11.60 -19.00 -25.99
N TYR A 831 -10.48 -19.67 -26.31
CA TYR A 831 -9.18 -19.02 -26.49
C TYR A 831 -8.95 -18.67 -27.96
N PHE A 832 -8.61 -17.42 -28.21
CA PHE A 832 -8.33 -16.86 -29.53
C PHE A 832 -6.84 -16.62 -29.66
N ASP A 833 -6.18 -17.54 -30.36
CA ASP A 833 -4.76 -17.44 -30.69
C ASP A 833 -4.50 -16.30 -31.67
N ASP A 834 -3.27 -15.77 -31.65
CA ASP A 834 -2.82 -14.80 -32.64
C ASP A 834 -2.78 -15.41 -34.04
N TYR A 835 -3.10 -14.59 -35.05
CA TYR A 835 -3.00 -15.02 -36.44
C TYR A 835 -1.54 -15.21 -36.84
N SER A 836 -1.22 -16.35 -37.43
CA SER A 836 0.05 -16.59 -38.09
C SER A 836 0.28 -15.62 -39.25
N SER A 837 1.53 -15.39 -39.64
CA SER A 837 1.87 -14.47 -40.75
C SER A 837 1.13 -14.85 -42.05
N PRO A 838 1.03 -16.15 -42.43
CA PRO A 838 0.21 -16.57 -43.57
C PRO A 838 -1.28 -16.24 -43.41
N GLU A 839 -1.84 -16.31 -42.21
CA GLU A 839 -3.25 -15.96 -41.96
C GLU A 839 -3.48 -14.45 -42.05
N LEU A 840 -2.54 -13.62 -41.58
CA LEU A 840 -2.60 -12.17 -41.73
C LEU A 840 -2.56 -11.75 -43.20
N VAL A 841 -1.68 -12.38 -44.00
CA VAL A 841 -1.65 -12.19 -45.47
C VAL A 841 -3.01 -12.52 -46.08
N ARG A 842 -3.61 -13.67 -45.73
CA ARG A 842 -4.93 -14.07 -46.21
C ARG A 842 -6.05 -13.10 -45.80
N ILE A 843 -5.95 -12.45 -44.63
CA ILE A 843 -6.88 -11.40 -44.21
C ILE A 843 -6.77 -10.17 -45.11
N VAL A 844 -5.54 -9.76 -45.48
CA VAL A 844 -5.28 -8.64 -46.39
C VAL A 844 -5.75 -8.99 -47.81
N GLU A 845 -5.52 -10.22 -48.29
CA GLU A 845 -6.06 -10.73 -49.57
C GLU A 845 -7.58 -10.70 -49.62
N HIS A 846 -8.24 -11.13 -48.54
CA HIS A 846 -9.69 -11.10 -48.46
C HIS A 846 -10.26 -9.67 -48.51
N GLN A 847 -9.59 -8.72 -47.87
CA GLN A 847 -9.97 -7.31 -47.94
C GLN A 847 -9.72 -6.72 -49.32
N ALA A 848 -8.55 -6.96 -49.90
CA ALA A 848 -8.21 -6.53 -51.25
C ALA A 848 -9.26 -7.01 -52.26
N ALA A 849 -9.61 -8.30 -52.23
CA ALA A 849 -10.64 -8.87 -53.09
C ALA A 849 -12.02 -8.21 -52.90
N SER A 850 -12.39 -7.86 -51.66
CA SER A 850 -13.66 -7.18 -51.37
C SER A 850 -13.74 -5.77 -51.97
N TYR A 851 -12.58 -5.13 -52.17
CA TYR A 851 -12.46 -3.81 -52.80
C TYR A 851 -11.90 -3.88 -54.24
N GLN A 852 -11.92 -5.07 -54.86
CA GLN A 852 -11.44 -5.31 -56.24
C GLN A 852 -9.94 -5.00 -56.47
N TYR A 853 -9.13 -5.04 -55.42
CA TYR A 853 -7.67 -5.01 -55.52
C TYR A 853 -7.09 -6.42 -55.67
N THR A 854 -6.00 -6.52 -56.44
CA THR A 854 -5.21 -7.73 -56.63
C THR A 854 -3.75 -7.47 -56.22
N PHE A 855 -3.02 -8.54 -55.91
CA PHE A 855 -1.60 -8.47 -55.57
C PHE A 855 -0.75 -8.98 -56.73
N ALA A 856 0.32 -8.24 -57.07
CA ALA A 856 1.37 -8.81 -57.88
C ALA A 856 2.03 -9.99 -57.13
N PRO A 857 2.53 -11.03 -57.82
CA PRO A 857 3.08 -12.23 -57.17
C PRO A 857 4.16 -11.95 -56.11
N GLN A 858 4.95 -10.89 -56.30
CA GLN A 858 6.01 -10.48 -55.37
C GLN A 858 5.46 -9.76 -54.13
N THR A 859 4.27 -9.15 -54.21
CA THR A 859 3.64 -8.42 -53.10
C THR A 859 3.19 -9.35 -51.99
N THR A 860 2.69 -10.54 -52.31
CA THR A 860 2.29 -11.55 -51.31
C THR A 860 3.47 -12.02 -50.47
N VAL A 861 4.64 -12.21 -51.09
CA VAL A 861 5.88 -12.58 -50.38
C VAL A 861 6.35 -11.42 -49.49
N ALA A 862 6.35 -10.20 -50.01
CA ALA A 862 6.74 -9.02 -49.23
C ALA A 862 5.79 -8.74 -48.05
N LEU A 863 4.48 -9.00 -48.21
CA LEU A 863 3.49 -8.95 -47.13
C LEU A 863 3.78 -9.98 -46.04
N HIS A 864 4.11 -11.21 -46.44
CA HIS A 864 4.49 -12.27 -45.50
C HIS A 864 5.71 -11.86 -44.68
N ASP A 865 6.79 -11.42 -45.33
CA ASP A 865 8.03 -11.00 -44.67
C ASP A 865 7.81 -9.79 -43.76
N TYR A 866 6.95 -8.85 -44.19
CA TYR A 866 6.53 -7.72 -43.37
C TYR A 866 5.86 -8.17 -42.07
N PHE A 867 4.86 -9.07 -42.14
CA PHE A 867 4.20 -9.57 -40.93
C PHE A 867 5.11 -10.44 -40.05
N GLU A 868 6.07 -11.15 -40.64
CA GLU A 868 7.07 -11.93 -39.90
C GLU A 868 8.03 -11.03 -39.11
N SER A 869 8.30 -9.83 -39.61
CA SER A 869 9.16 -8.85 -38.94
C SER A 869 8.50 -8.14 -37.74
N LEU A 870 7.17 -8.22 -37.60
CA LEU A 870 6.46 -7.51 -36.53
C LEU A 870 6.61 -8.24 -35.18
N PRO A 871 6.88 -7.52 -34.07
CA PRO A 871 6.95 -8.13 -32.75
C PRO A 871 5.58 -8.64 -32.30
N ARG A 872 5.53 -9.93 -31.91
CA ARG A 872 4.32 -10.61 -31.41
C ARG A 872 4.29 -10.57 -29.88
N GLY A 873 3.89 -9.41 -29.32
CA GLY A 873 3.70 -9.21 -27.88
C GLY A 873 2.22 -9.08 -27.47
N GLU A 874 1.96 -8.80 -26.19
CA GLU A 874 0.60 -8.68 -25.60
C GLU A 874 -0.30 -7.59 -26.24
N HIS A 875 0.27 -6.73 -27.08
CA HIS A 875 -0.45 -5.65 -27.78
C HIS A 875 -0.48 -5.84 -29.30
N PHE A 876 -0.15 -7.02 -29.80
CA PHE A 876 -0.17 -7.30 -31.24
C PHE A 876 -1.59 -7.17 -31.80
N GLY A 877 -1.79 -6.23 -32.73
CA GLY A 877 -3.12 -5.86 -33.24
C GLY A 877 -3.76 -6.86 -34.22
N ASN A 878 -3.10 -7.96 -34.58
CA ASN A 878 -3.65 -9.07 -35.38
C ASN A 878 -4.43 -8.58 -36.63
N GLY A 879 -5.70 -8.99 -36.78
CA GLY A 879 -6.55 -8.62 -37.90
C GLY A 879 -6.79 -7.10 -38.00
N ARG A 880 -6.69 -6.34 -36.89
CA ARG A 880 -6.73 -4.87 -36.92
C ARG A 880 -5.48 -4.31 -37.60
N SER A 881 -4.30 -4.84 -37.29
CA SER A 881 -3.05 -4.50 -37.98
C SER A 881 -3.11 -4.86 -39.46
N ALA A 882 -3.64 -6.04 -39.81
CA ALA A 882 -3.85 -6.42 -41.20
C ALA A 882 -4.75 -5.42 -41.96
N ARG A 883 -5.85 -4.94 -41.33
CA ARG A 883 -6.70 -3.88 -41.92
C ARG A 883 -5.92 -2.59 -42.17
N GLN A 884 -5.14 -2.17 -41.19
CA GLN A 884 -4.33 -0.95 -41.27
C GLN A 884 -3.26 -1.04 -42.36
N VAL A 885 -2.61 -2.20 -42.49
CA VAL A 885 -1.64 -2.46 -43.57
C VAL A 885 -2.32 -2.33 -44.93
N PHE A 886 -3.47 -2.98 -45.13
CA PHE A 886 -4.21 -2.85 -46.39
C PHE A 886 -4.61 -1.39 -46.69
N GLN A 887 -5.13 -0.66 -45.70
CA GLN A 887 -5.47 0.75 -45.85
C GLN A 887 -4.25 1.57 -46.29
N ARG A 888 -3.10 1.41 -45.62
CA ARG A 888 -1.86 2.11 -45.99
C ARG A 888 -1.38 1.73 -47.39
N MET A 889 -1.55 0.46 -47.78
CA MET A 889 -1.25 0.03 -49.14
C MET A 889 -2.13 0.73 -50.18
N THR A 890 -3.43 0.90 -49.90
CA THR A 890 -4.31 1.65 -50.80
C THR A 890 -3.96 3.14 -50.89
N GLU A 891 -3.57 3.76 -49.78
CA GLU A 891 -3.13 5.17 -49.76
C GLU A 891 -1.84 5.37 -50.57
N ARG A 892 -0.87 4.47 -50.41
CA ARG A 892 0.41 4.52 -51.14
C ARG A 892 0.22 4.18 -52.62
N HIS A 893 -0.66 3.25 -52.94
CA HIS A 893 -1.08 2.97 -54.32
C HIS A 893 -1.68 4.22 -54.97
N ALA A 894 -2.61 4.91 -54.29
CA ALA A 894 -3.21 6.13 -54.80
C ALA A 894 -2.16 7.24 -55.03
N GLN A 895 -1.20 7.40 -54.12
CA GLN A 895 -0.10 8.34 -54.27
C GLN A 895 0.80 7.98 -55.47
N ARG A 896 1.19 6.70 -55.59
CA ARG A 896 2.01 6.20 -56.69
C ARG A 896 1.32 6.42 -58.05
N VAL A 897 0.01 6.19 -58.13
CA VAL A 897 -0.77 6.42 -59.35
C VAL A 897 -0.87 7.92 -59.66
N ALA A 898 -1.04 8.77 -58.65
CA ALA A 898 -1.11 10.23 -58.82
C ALA A 898 0.23 10.84 -59.32
N GLU A 899 1.37 10.31 -58.87
CA GLU A 899 2.71 10.77 -59.26
C GLU A 899 3.06 10.47 -60.73
N LEU A 900 2.29 9.63 -61.42
CA LEU A 900 2.45 9.38 -62.86
C LEU A 900 2.00 10.56 -63.74
N GLY A 901 1.37 11.60 -63.16
CA GLY A 901 1.02 12.83 -63.87
C GLY A 901 -0.04 12.67 -64.96
N LEU A 902 -0.78 11.56 -64.96
CA LEU A 902 -1.82 11.24 -65.94
C LEU A 902 -3.10 12.06 -65.66
N SER A 903 -3.79 12.51 -66.71
CA SER A 903 -5.08 13.19 -66.54
C SER A 903 -6.16 12.19 -66.11
N THR A 904 -7.24 12.64 -65.46
CA THR A 904 -8.35 11.77 -65.03
C THR A 904 -9.03 11.03 -66.19
N VAL A 905 -8.90 11.54 -67.43
CA VAL A 905 -9.43 10.90 -68.65
C VAL A 905 -8.48 9.81 -69.16
N ASP A 906 -7.16 10.00 -69.01
CA ASP A 906 -6.13 9.04 -69.40
C ASP A 906 -6.01 7.87 -68.41
N LEU A 907 -6.32 8.10 -67.12
CA LEU A 907 -6.35 7.07 -66.08
C LEU A 907 -7.47 6.03 -66.25
N VAL A 908 -8.61 6.45 -66.80
CA VAL A 908 -9.74 5.55 -67.11
C VAL A 908 -9.49 4.76 -68.40
N ALA A 909 -8.62 5.28 -69.29
CA ALA A 909 -8.20 4.60 -70.51
C ALA A 909 -6.95 3.72 -70.34
N SER A 910 -6.18 3.90 -69.26
CA SER A 910 -5.05 3.03 -68.90
C SER A 910 -5.52 1.67 -68.37
N ASP A 911 -4.63 0.68 -68.49
CA ASP A 911 -4.86 -0.72 -68.13
C ASP A 911 -5.53 -0.86 -66.75
N GLU A 912 -6.63 -1.63 -66.67
CA GLU A 912 -7.41 -1.87 -65.43
C GLU A 912 -6.51 -2.41 -64.31
N GLU A 913 -5.42 -3.09 -64.67
CA GLU A 913 -4.37 -3.57 -63.77
C GLU A 913 -3.67 -2.44 -63.00
N LEU A 914 -3.51 -1.24 -63.57
CA LEU A 914 -2.83 -0.12 -62.91
C LEU A 914 -3.64 0.38 -61.69
N LEU A 915 -4.97 0.40 -61.83
CA LEU A 915 -5.89 0.88 -60.79
C LEU A 915 -6.20 -0.17 -59.72
N THR A 916 -5.98 -1.45 -60.04
CA THR A 916 -6.37 -2.58 -59.17
C THR A 916 -5.18 -3.32 -58.57
N THR A 917 -3.96 -3.17 -59.09
CA THR A 917 -2.79 -3.95 -58.64
C THR A 917 -1.95 -3.24 -57.57
N LEU A 918 -1.81 -3.88 -56.41
CA LEU A 918 -0.92 -3.47 -55.31
C LEU A 918 0.46 -4.13 -55.44
N LEU A 919 1.51 -3.31 -55.35
CA LEU A 919 2.92 -3.68 -55.53
C LEU A 919 3.69 -3.69 -54.19
N PRO A 920 4.89 -4.31 -54.11
CA PRO A 920 5.68 -4.32 -52.88
C PRO A 920 6.04 -2.93 -52.36
N VAL A 921 6.20 -1.93 -53.23
CA VAL A 921 6.48 -0.53 -52.86
C VAL A 921 5.31 0.15 -52.13
N ASP A 922 4.10 -0.39 -52.30
CA ASP A 922 2.88 0.11 -51.65
C ASP A 922 2.82 -0.36 -50.18
N LEU A 923 3.67 -1.30 -49.75
CA LEU A 923 3.77 -1.67 -48.33
C LEU A 923 4.23 -0.48 -47.48
N PRO A 924 3.75 -0.37 -46.23
CA PRO A 924 4.28 0.59 -45.28
C PRO A 924 5.78 0.30 -45.00
N PRO A 925 6.61 1.34 -44.80
CA PRO A 925 7.99 1.15 -44.39
C PRO A 925 8.05 0.42 -43.05
N GLY A 926 8.97 -0.55 -42.90
CA GLY A 926 9.16 -1.25 -41.62
C GLY A 926 9.77 -0.32 -40.57
N ASP A 927 9.18 -0.27 -39.38
CA ASP A 927 9.78 0.41 -38.23
C ASP A 927 11.01 -0.40 -37.78
N VAL A 928 12.20 0.18 -37.92
CA VAL A 928 13.43 -0.37 -37.34
C VAL A 928 13.51 0.13 -35.90
N SER A 929 12.93 -0.62 -34.96
CA SER A 929 13.20 -0.48 -33.51
C SER A 929 12.96 -1.78 -32.78
#